data_AF-A0A2S0MSD1-F1
#
_entry.id   AF-A0A2S0MSD1-F1
#
_cell.length_a   1.000
_cell.length_b   1.000
_cell.length_c   1.000
_cell.angle_alpha   90.00
_cell.angle_beta   90.00
_cell.angle_gamma   90.00
#
_symmetry.space_group_name_H-M   'P 1'
#
loop_
_entity.id
_entity.type
_entity.pdbx_description
1 polymer ?
#
loop_
_entity_poly.entity_id
_entity_poly.type
_entity_poly.pdbx_seq_one_letter_code
_entity_poly.pdbx_strand_id
1 'polypeptide(L)'
;MSDDDPDWPLPPYDDPATAPHWLRVEDQYPGSGRNSRLVAHWTAPYVAEYPVGDDPNDKLALAASRYLHRLTTFMASAGMPLNLPAGWAAALAAGDILNWLPVWPAVGETSPGLPPPLASWNLSRESDHELPATVVMVAAETPLGVLLSPNVGLRVPMQVSPRDRGGFRVTIRSLTAELPQPGTISLSEIAAGISVSERTVLFDTLGRMLGALKDGYGRARIEATAPVEPGTLSTDEIHFADTAGLIGEPFTVTTIGRARGAVGINPPSLRLETRLDFTAEGDDFTARHIRHCPLVSHAVGEAKVFVRTPADSPFVKKAGARYRFSRRRPAAPDPVLDEFREYRRISGHVNAILKDTGFRVRQCPRLVHTDTDGNATKVVDLDGTGNPQPRRDDFSAISAFYNARAFFDLMAEFGLPPSTYVVRAQQELQVFYRAGITPGPGGSGNTVNAQVAYDCTTADELPFINLNLALADLARRARPAGSPGKQWAQPLGIAASGRWMLHEAGHYLLAARIGQLEFDFAHSPGDALAAVAHDPTSRLADPRRGVNADMRFFTYPFVFAPRRHDRSPLQGWGWYGYLNRAVIEQVPGRCGVTKGYLSEQILSTTVFRLYRALGGDTLNAAGDPDHLVRRRAAAVTLFLLIRAIAGLAQSPSRAEALELGMEDVSLTMTQSQIWSLAGGDGELIPVPHQPEGSAPQPAPTPVPWQGGVAHKVVRWAFEAQGMFPGDPTQIQHGPGLAPPVDIYIRDRRPESETTEAGPVRYGPGSYRPVSLHFGADMDWTMAEPFEIGNRGQFPATGIKLRAWVGLAIGPGSADWENSASIVWAALVTFTIANPIAPGDSLVLPDDILTDALAEFEVAPQVAFLLVELSCPFDRANTDPAAGLACAVTGTDGLPGTPRALADLVAGDNNLGLLVGGV
;
A
#
# COMPACT_ATOMS: atom_id res chain seq x y z
N MET A 1 29.02 -23.98 -6.41
CA MET A 1 28.54 -22.76 -7.10
C MET A 1 29.57 -22.41 -8.18
N SER A 2 29.29 -21.45 -9.08
CA SER A 2 30.36 -20.84 -9.89
C SER A 2 31.07 -19.75 -9.08
N ASP A 3 32.19 -19.24 -9.60
CA ASP A 3 32.98 -18.17 -8.96
C ASP A 3 32.27 -16.79 -8.98
N ASP A 4 31.07 -16.71 -9.58
CA ASP A 4 30.27 -15.48 -9.75
C ASP A 4 29.15 -15.33 -8.70
N ASP A 5 29.13 -16.13 -7.63
CA ASP A 5 28.19 -15.95 -6.50
C ASP A 5 28.79 -15.02 -5.44
N PRO A 6 28.23 -13.82 -5.19
CA PRO A 6 28.81 -12.85 -4.27
C PRO A 6 28.91 -13.42 -2.86
N ASP A 7 30.05 -13.16 -2.22
CA ASP A 7 30.25 -13.57 -0.83
C ASP A 7 29.40 -12.68 0.08
N TRP A 8 28.52 -13.30 0.86
CA TRP A 8 27.56 -12.61 1.71
C TRP A 8 27.15 -13.48 2.90
N PRO A 9 26.98 -12.91 4.11
CA PRO A 9 27.23 -11.50 4.45
C PRO A 9 28.73 -11.16 4.49
N LEU A 10 29.08 -9.90 4.18
CA LEU A 10 30.47 -9.41 4.17
C LEU A 10 30.90 -8.85 5.54
N PRO A 11 32.21 -8.77 5.86
CA PRO A 11 32.66 -8.15 7.10
C PRO A 11 32.15 -6.71 7.31
N PRO A 12 31.70 -6.33 8.52
CA PRO A 12 31.78 -7.08 9.79
C PRO A 12 30.55 -7.97 10.09
N TYR A 13 29.70 -8.22 9.10
CA TYR A 13 28.45 -8.98 9.22
C TYR A 13 28.64 -10.51 9.04
N ASP A 14 29.85 -10.95 8.68
CA ASP A 14 30.22 -12.34 8.41
C ASP A 14 30.29 -13.21 9.68
N ASP A 15 30.55 -12.60 10.85
CA ASP A 15 30.51 -13.28 12.15
C ASP A 15 29.06 -13.57 12.59
N PRO A 16 28.63 -14.85 12.68
CA PRO A 16 27.28 -15.20 13.11
C PRO A 16 26.94 -14.78 14.54
N ALA A 17 27.93 -14.54 15.40
CA ALA A 17 27.70 -14.01 16.75
C ALA A 17 27.23 -12.55 16.73
N THR A 18 27.45 -11.81 15.63
CA THR A 18 26.97 -10.44 15.45
C THR A 18 25.58 -10.36 14.82
N ALA A 19 25.02 -11.47 14.32
CA ALA A 19 23.71 -11.49 13.67
C ALA A 19 22.59 -10.77 14.47
N PRO A 20 22.48 -10.89 15.82
CA PRO A 20 21.47 -10.17 16.59
C PRO A 20 21.54 -8.63 16.49
N HIS A 21 22.68 -8.07 16.06
CA HIS A 21 22.90 -6.62 16.01
C HIS A 21 22.35 -5.98 14.72
N TRP A 22 22.15 -6.75 13.65
CA TRP A 22 21.83 -6.21 12.31
C TRP A 22 20.81 -7.04 11.51
N LEU A 23 20.63 -8.33 11.84
CA LEU A 23 19.65 -9.20 11.20
C LEU A 23 18.35 -9.18 12.00
N ARG A 24 17.36 -8.45 11.51
CA ARG A 24 16.01 -8.46 12.07
C ARG A 24 15.34 -9.78 11.69
N VAL A 25 15.04 -10.64 12.67
CA VAL A 25 14.26 -11.87 12.51
C VAL A 25 13.04 -11.78 13.43
N GLU A 26 11.84 -11.71 12.85
CA GLU A 26 10.61 -11.48 13.65
C GLU A 26 10.03 -12.79 14.17
N ASP A 27 10.36 -13.11 15.42
CA ASP A 27 9.77 -14.22 16.17
C ASP A 27 8.24 -14.14 16.20
N GLN A 28 7.62 -15.31 16.17
CA GLN A 28 6.17 -15.42 16.01
C GLN A 28 5.50 -15.80 17.32
N TYR A 29 4.34 -15.19 17.61
CA TYR A 29 3.48 -15.64 18.69
C TYR A 29 3.07 -17.13 18.48
N PRO A 30 3.47 -18.07 19.37
CA PRO A 30 3.34 -19.50 19.09
C PRO A 30 1.91 -20.02 18.90
N GLY A 31 0.90 -19.29 19.42
CA GLY A 31 -0.51 -19.65 19.29
C GLY A 31 -1.20 -19.14 18.01
N SER A 32 -0.53 -18.40 17.14
CA SER A 32 -1.15 -17.67 16.02
C SER A 32 -1.64 -18.52 14.83
N GLY A 33 -1.34 -19.83 14.80
CA GLY A 33 -1.96 -20.78 13.86
C GLY A 33 -1.60 -20.63 12.37
N ARG A 34 -0.67 -19.74 12.00
CA ARG A 34 -0.14 -19.58 10.63
C ARG A 34 1.35 -19.33 10.66
N ASN A 35 2.17 -20.36 10.55
CA ASN A 35 3.62 -20.22 10.61
C ASN A 35 4.13 -19.27 9.50
N SER A 36 4.86 -18.21 9.86
CA SER A 36 5.46 -17.27 8.92
C SER A 36 6.84 -16.82 9.36
N ARG A 37 7.67 -16.39 8.41
CA ARG A 37 9.02 -15.85 8.64
C ARG A 37 9.16 -14.50 7.99
N LEU A 38 9.88 -13.62 8.65
CA LEU A 38 10.26 -12.32 8.14
C LEU A 38 11.71 -12.10 8.57
N VAL A 39 12.54 -11.73 7.60
CA VAL A 39 13.95 -11.38 7.82
C VAL A 39 14.27 -10.10 7.06
N ALA A 40 14.99 -9.17 7.69
CA ALA A 40 15.47 -7.93 7.08
C ALA A 40 16.90 -7.58 7.53
N HIS A 41 17.68 -6.97 6.64
CA HIS A 41 19.11 -6.69 6.81
C HIS A 41 19.55 -5.45 6.00
N TRP A 42 18.78 -4.36 6.10
CA TRP A 42 18.97 -3.17 5.26
C TRP A 42 20.38 -2.53 5.34
N THR A 43 21.11 -2.72 6.45
CA THR A 43 22.51 -2.27 6.65
C THR A 43 23.56 -3.14 5.94
N ALA A 44 23.21 -4.38 5.61
CA ALA A 44 24.08 -5.42 5.06
C ALA A 44 23.49 -6.08 3.80
N PRO A 45 23.08 -5.31 2.77
CA PRO A 45 22.33 -5.83 1.63
C PRO A 45 23.08 -6.93 0.86
N TYR A 46 22.34 -7.92 0.36
CA TYR A 46 22.86 -8.85 -0.66
C TYR A 46 22.87 -8.14 -2.01
N VAL A 47 24.05 -8.06 -2.65
CA VAL A 47 24.26 -7.39 -3.94
C VAL A 47 24.83 -8.38 -4.94
N ALA A 48 24.09 -8.64 -6.02
CA ALA A 48 24.58 -9.37 -7.18
C ALA A 48 24.69 -8.43 -8.39
N GLU A 49 25.75 -8.59 -9.19
CA GLU A 49 25.96 -7.81 -10.41
C GLU A 49 26.06 -8.74 -11.62
N TYR A 50 25.31 -8.42 -12.67
CA TYR A 50 25.23 -9.20 -13.90
C TYR A 50 25.88 -8.42 -15.07
N PRO A 51 26.56 -9.11 -16.00
CA PRO A 51 27.26 -8.49 -17.13
C PRO A 51 26.31 -8.06 -18.26
N VAL A 52 26.86 -7.42 -19.29
CA VAL A 52 26.15 -7.13 -20.54
C VAL A 52 25.78 -8.44 -21.24
N GLY A 53 24.52 -8.56 -21.66
CA GLY A 53 24.01 -9.73 -22.39
C GLY A 53 23.28 -10.76 -21.53
N ASP A 54 23.29 -10.62 -20.20
CA ASP A 54 22.38 -11.33 -19.32
C ASP A 54 20.99 -10.65 -19.32
N ASP A 55 19.92 -11.45 -19.39
CA ASP A 55 18.53 -10.98 -19.31
C ASP A 55 18.06 -10.93 -17.83
N PRO A 56 17.55 -9.77 -17.32
CA PRO A 56 16.96 -9.70 -15.99
C PRO A 56 15.87 -10.74 -15.73
N ASN A 57 15.03 -11.05 -16.72
CA ASN A 57 13.89 -11.94 -16.57
C ASN A 57 14.32 -13.39 -16.23
N ASP A 58 15.45 -13.84 -16.78
CA ASP A 58 16.05 -15.15 -16.47
C ASP A 58 16.80 -15.14 -15.12
N LYS A 59 17.53 -14.05 -14.83
CA LYS A 59 18.52 -14.04 -13.74
C LYS A 59 17.96 -13.65 -12.37
N LEU A 60 16.81 -12.97 -12.28
CA LEU A 60 16.23 -12.58 -10.98
C LEU A 60 15.81 -13.79 -10.12
N ALA A 61 15.38 -14.89 -10.75
CA ALA A 61 15.15 -16.17 -10.07
C ALA A 61 16.46 -16.78 -9.53
N LEU A 62 17.55 -16.70 -10.29
CA LEU A 62 18.87 -17.15 -9.86
C LEU A 62 19.41 -16.30 -8.69
N ALA A 63 19.21 -14.97 -8.73
CA ALA A 63 19.54 -14.07 -7.62
C ALA A 63 18.77 -14.45 -6.34
N ALA A 64 17.46 -14.69 -6.46
CA ALA A 64 16.60 -15.10 -5.35
C ALA A 64 17.03 -16.44 -4.73
N SER A 65 17.34 -17.46 -5.55
CA SER A 65 17.83 -18.76 -5.07
C SER A 65 19.21 -18.67 -4.39
N ARG A 66 20.15 -17.89 -4.97
CA ARG A 66 21.49 -17.69 -4.38
C ARG A 66 21.40 -17.00 -3.02
N TYR A 67 20.67 -15.89 -2.95
CA TYR A 67 20.40 -15.17 -1.70
C TYR A 67 19.73 -16.06 -0.65
N LEU A 68 18.67 -16.80 -1.01
CA LEU A 68 17.99 -17.72 -0.10
C LEU A 68 18.94 -18.80 0.45
N HIS A 69 19.83 -19.34 -0.38
CA HIS A 69 20.82 -20.32 0.05
C HIS A 69 21.83 -19.72 1.04
N ARG A 70 22.39 -18.54 0.73
CA ARG A 70 23.31 -17.81 1.62
C ARG A 70 22.65 -17.46 2.95
N LEU A 71 21.43 -16.90 2.92
CA LEU A 71 20.64 -16.57 4.10
C LEU A 71 20.34 -17.80 4.96
N THR A 72 19.88 -18.91 4.37
CA THR A 72 19.59 -20.15 5.10
C THR A 72 20.86 -20.71 5.77
N THR A 73 22.00 -20.62 5.09
CA THR A 73 23.29 -21.11 5.59
C THR A 73 23.82 -20.27 6.75
N PHE A 74 23.77 -18.93 6.61
CA PHE A 74 24.18 -18.00 7.67
C PHE A 74 23.25 -18.06 8.90
N MET A 75 21.93 -18.12 8.68
CA MET A 75 20.97 -18.24 9.77
C MET A 75 21.09 -19.59 10.51
N ALA A 76 21.52 -20.66 9.84
CA ALA A 76 21.85 -21.92 10.50
C ALA A 76 23.13 -21.84 11.35
N SER A 77 24.19 -21.15 10.88
CA SER A 77 25.42 -20.96 11.69
C SER A 77 25.24 -19.96 12.83
N ALA A 78 24.34 -18.99 12.70
CA ALA A 78 23.92 -18.06 13.78
C ALA A 78 23.00 -18.70 14.83
N GLY A 79 22.58 -19.97 14.65
CA GLY A 79 21.65 -20.64 15.56
C GLY A 79 20.19 -20.14 15.46
N MET A 80 19.86 -19.38 14.42
CA MET A 80 18.55 -18.78 14.16
C MET A 80 17.89 -19.34 12.88
N PRO A 81 17.78 -20.67 12.68
CA PRO A 81 17.38 -21.24 11.40
C PRO A 81 15.99 -20.75 10.94
N LEU A 82 15.84 -20.45 9.65
CA LEU A 82 14.56 -20.03 9.04
C LEU A 82 13.42 -21.03 9.30
N ASN A 83 13.72 -22.32 9.55
CA ASN A 83 12.72 -23.37 9.78
C ASN A 83 11.65 -23.40 8.67
N LEU A 84 12.10 -23.33 7.40
CA LEU A 84 11.27 -23.57 6.22
C LEU A 84 10.90 -25.07 6.13
N PRO A 85 9.77 -25.42 5.50
CA PRO A 85 9.37 -26.82 5.30
C PRO A 85 10.42 -27.64 4.55
N ALA A 86 10.48 -28.94 4.84
CA ALA A 86 11.49 -29.82 4.25
C ALA A 86 11.32 -29.90 2.73
N GLY A 87 12.45 -30.00 2.01
CA GLY A 87 12.45 -30.06 0.54
C GLY A 87 12.32 -28.72 -0.19
N TRP A 88 11.82 -27.63 0.43
CA TRP A 88 11.62 -26.34 -0.25
C TRP A 88 12.87 -25.81 -0.95
N ALA A 89 14.01 -25.79 -0.25
CA ALA A 89 15.28 -25.33 -0.83
C ALA A 89 15.79 -26.24 -1.97
N ALA A 90 15.46 -27.54 -1.94
CA ALA A 90 15.83 -28.47 -3.01
C ALA A 90 14.91 -28.33 -4.23
N ALA A 91 13.60 -28.13 -4.02
CA ALA A 91 12.64 -27.89 -5.10
C ALA A 91 12.94 -26.58 -5.85
N LEU A 92 13.28 -25.50 -5.14
CA LEU A 92 13.71 -24.21 -5.72
C LEU A 92 15.05 -24.28 -6.47
N ALA A 93 15.94 -25.18 -6.06
CA ALA A 93 17.20 -25.43 -6.76
C ALA A 93 17.03 -26.34 -8.00
N ALA A 94 15.97 -27.17 -8.02
CA ALA A 94 15.65 -28.09 -9.12
C ALA A 94 14.73 -27.48 -10.18
N GLY A 95 13.88 -26.52 -9.83
CA GLY A 95 12.83 -26.00 -10.72
C GLY A 95 11.68 -26.98 -10.92
N ASP A 96 11.26 -27.66 -9.84
CA ASP A 96 10.30 -28.78 -9.86
C ASP A 96 8.92 -28.37 -9.29
N ILE A 97 8.68 -28.60 -7.99
CA ILE A 97 7.36 -28.38 -7.36
C ILE A 97 7.20 -26.94 -6.85
N LEU A 98 8.19 -26.38 -6.16
CA LEU A 98 8.21 -25.01 -5.64
C LEU A 98 9.15 -24.18 -6.52
N ASN A 99 8.59 -23.19 -7.21
CA ASN A 99 9.31 -22.43 -8.25
C ASN A 99 9.24 -20.94 -7.99
N TRP A 100 10.32 -20.21 -8.33
CA TRP A 100 10.23 -18.79 -8.59
C TRP A 100 9.35 -18.58 -9.83
N LEU A 101 8.33 -17.75 -9.70
CA LEU A 101 7.39 -17.48 -10.77
C LEU A 101 7.99 -16.48 -11.78
N PRO A 102 7.61 -16.52 -13.06
CA PRO A 102 8.04 -15.54 -14.05
C PRO A 102 7.79 -14.11 -13.60
N VAL A 103 8.64 -13.18 -14.05
CA VAL A 103 8.48 -11.75 -13.82
C VAL A 103 7.37 -11.22 -14.72
N TRP A 104 6.38 -10.53 -14.14
CA TRP A 104 5.25 -9.94 -14.85
C TRP A 104 4.92 -8.52 -14.34
N PRO A 105 4.73 -7.53 -15.22
CA PRO A 105 5.14 -7.52 -16.63
C PRO A 105 6.64 -7.81 -16.80
N ALA A 106 7.05 -8.41 -17.91
CA ALA A 106 8.48 -8.65 -18.14
C ALA A 106 9.24 -7.32 -18.26
N VAL A 107 10.53 -7.32 -17.92
CA VAL A 107 11.36 -6.11 -18.00
C VAL A 107 11.54 -5.72 -19.47
N GLY A 108 11.07 -4.53 -19.85
CA GLY A 108 11.02 -4.06 -21.25
C GLY A 108 9.74 -4.43 -22.02
N GLU A 109 8.73 -5.01 -21.36
CA GLU A 109 7.45 -5.37 -21.98
C GLU A 109 6.51 -4.16 -22.14
N THR A 110 6.42 -3.63 -23.37
CA THR A 110 5.57 -2.48 -23.74
C THR A 110 4.07 -2.78 -23.87
N SER A 111 3.65 -4.04 -23.82
CA SER A 111 2.24 -4.44 -23.96
C SER A 111 1.99 -5.82 -23.33
N PRO A 112 2.03 -5.92 -21.98
CA PRO A 112 1.76 -7.18 -21.29
C PRO A 112 0.36 -7.71 -21.58
N GLY A 113 0.23 -9.04 -21.51
CA GLY A 113 -1.05 -9.74 -21.56
C GLY A 113 -1.95 -9.48 -20.34
N LEU A 114 -2.91 -10.36 -20.09
CA LEU A 114 -3.63 -10.33 -18.82
C LEU A 114 -2.70 -10.76 -17.66
N PRO A 115 -2.83 -10.16 -16.46
CA PRO A 115 -2.08 -10.60 -15.31
C PRO A 115 -2.35 -12.08 -15.00
N PRO A 116 -1.31 -12.90 -14.75
CA PRO A 116 -1.50 -14.22 -14.19
C PRO A 116 -2.02 -14.12 -12.75
N PRO A 117 -2.75 -15.14 -12.22
CA PRO A 117 -3.28 -15.10 -10.86
C PRO A 117 -2.21 -14.91 -9.77
N LEU A 118 -0.97 -15.34 -10.04
CA LEU A 118 0.21 -15.05 -9.22
C LEU A 118 1.46 -15.05 -10.13
N ALA A 119 2.38 -14.12 -9.91
CA ALA A 119 3.68 -14.04 -10.56
C ALA A 119 4.71 -13.38 -9.64
N SER A 120 5.97 -13.32 -10.08
CA SER A 120 6.91 -12.34 -9.57
C SER A 120 6.56 -10.98 -10.17
N TRP A 121 6.52 -9.92 -9.39
CA TRP A 121 5.90 -8.66 -9.81
C TRP A 121 6.93 -7.60 -10.17
N ASN A 122 6.94 -7.18 -11.43
CA ASN A 122 7.64 -5.96 -11.83
C ASN A 122 6.77 -4.74 -11.47
N LEU A 123 7.28 -3.90 -10.57
CA LEU A 123 6.63 -2.70 -10.07
C LEU A 123 7.41 -1.43 -10.49
N SER A 124 8.01 -1.44 -11.69
CA SER A 124 8.49 -0.23 -12.37
C SER A 124 7.34 0.78 -12.59
N ARG A 125 7.69 2.04 -12.87
CA ARG A 125 6.72 3.10 -13.24
C ARG A 125 6.82 3.51 -14.71
N GLU A 126 7.85 3.04 -15.43
CA GLU A 126 8.05 3.33 -16.84
C GLU A 126 7.06 2.55 -17.71
N SER A 127 6.63 3.12 -18.84
CA SER A 127 5.54 2.57 -19.67
C SER A 127 5.88 1.27 -20.42
N ASP A 128 7.16 0.94 -20.46
CA ASP A 128 7.79 -0.29 -20.98
C ASP A 128 8.21 -1.24 -19.84
N HIS A 129 7.99 -0.85 -18.58
CA HIS A 129 8.44 -1.56 -17.38
C HIS A 129 9.97 -1.80 -17.34
N GLU A 130 10.77 -0.94 -17.98
CA GLU A 130 12.24 -0.99 -17.95
C GLU A 130 12.84 -0.71 -16.54
N LEU A 131 14.16 -0.87 -16.46
CA LEU A 131 14.98 -0.59 -15.26
C LEU A 131 15.35 0.91 -15.18
N PRO A 132 15.46 1.51 -13.98
CA PRO A 132 15.46 0.85 -12.67
C PRO A 132 14.06 0.48 -12.17
N ALA A 133 13.90 -0.77 -11.74
CA ALA A 133 12.64 -1.33 -11.29
C ALA A 133 12.72 -1.82 -9.84
N THR A 134 11.58 -1.77 -9.14
CA THR A 134 11.35 -2.63 -7.97
C THR A 134 10.73 -3.92 -8.47
N VAL A 135 11.40 -5.06 -8.30
CA VAL A 135 10.87 -6.38 -8.66
C VAL A 135 10.67 -7.20 -7.39
N VAL A 136 9.50 -7.77 -7.20
CA VAL A 136 9.19 -8.65 -6.08
C VAL A 136 9.19 -10.09 -6.59
N MET A 137 10.27 -10.83 -6.35
CA MET A 137 10.33 -12.25 -6.71
C MET A 137 9.45 -13.07 -5.78
N VAL A 138 8.61 -13.92 -6.35
CA VAL A 138 7.62 -14.73 -5.64
C VAL A 138 7.89 -16.20 -5.93
N ALA A 139 7.90 -17.04 -4.90
CA ALA A 139 7.86 -18.48 -5.06
C ALA A 139 6.53 -19.06 -4.58
N ALA A 140 6.00 -20.04 -5.31
CA ALA A 140 4.80 -20.80 -4.94
C ALA A 140 4.87 -22.24 -5.48
N GLU A 141 4.06 -23.15 -4.92
CA GLU A 141 4.00 -24.53 -5.43
C GLU A 141 3.21 -24.57 -6.75
N THR A 142 3.91 -24.88 -7.84
CA THR A 142 3.43 -24.91 -9.23
C THR A 142 3.83 -26.18 -10.00
N PRO A 143 3.58 -27.40 -9.48
CA PRO A 143 3.86 -28.64 -10.19
C PRO A 143 3.22 -28.64 -11.58
N LEU A 144 3.97 -29.04 -12.61
CA LEU A 144 3.56 -28.99 -14.02
C LEU A 144 3.06 -27.59 -14.50
N GLY A 145 3.44 -26.51 -13.79
CA GLY A 145 3.00 -25.14 -14.04
C GLY A 145 1.66 -24.75 -13.37
N VAL A 146 1.04 -25.61 -12.56
CA VAL A 146 -0.29 -25.38 -11.97
C VAL A 146 -0.19 -24.93 -10.52
N LEU A 147 -0.58 -23.68 -10.23
CA LEU A 147 -0.54 -23.09 -8.88
C LEU A 147 -1.47 -23.82 -7.89
N LEU A 148 -0.91 -24.44 -6.84
CA LEU A 148 -1.68 -25.14 -5.81
C LEU A 148 -2.28 -24.21 -4.75
N SER A 149 -1.54 -23.17 -4.34
CA SER A 149 -1.94 -22.27 -3.25
C SER A 149 -1.41 -20.85 -3.48
N PRO A 150 -2.28 -19.83 -3.49
CA PRO A 150 -1.84 -18.44 -3.57
C PRO A 150 -1.34 -17.87 -2.23
N ASN A 151 -1.53 -18.57 -1.12
CA ASN A 151 -1.28 -18.06 0.24
C ASN A 151 -0.07 -18.69 0.95
N VAL A 152 0.73 -19.51 0.24
CA VAL A 152 1.91 -20.20 0.79
C VAL A 152 3.07 -19.99 -0.18
N GLY A 153 4.26 -19.71 0.35
CA GLY A 153 5.48 -19.55 -0.44
C GLY A 153 6.41 -18.46 0.09
N LEU A 154 7.22 -17.89 -0.81
CA LEU A 154 8.22 -16.86 -0.50
C LEU A 154 7.97 -15.56 -1.26
N ARG A 155 8.42 -14.45 -0.69
CA ARG A 155 8.50 -13.11 -1.28
C ARG A 155 9.90 -12.54 -1.01
N VAL A 156 10.59 -12.11 -2.06
CA VAL A 156 11.93 -11.49 -2.04
C VAL A 156 11.91 -10.20 -2.84
N PRO A 157 11.80 -9.03 -2.17
CA PRO A 157 11.87 -7.72 -2.79
C PRO A 157 13.28 -7.39 -3.31
N MET A 158 13.35 -6.81 -4.49
CA MET A 158 14.60 -6.48 -5.19
C MET A 158 14.56 -5.06 -5.74
N GLN A 159 15.64 -4.31 -5.52
CA GLN A 159 15.97 -3.14 -6.31
C GLN A 159 16.83 -3.60 -7.49
N VAL A 160 16.36 -3.38 -8.72
CA VAL A 160 17.04 -3.81 -9.94
C VAL A 160 17.39 -2.57 -10.76
N SER A 161 18.68 -2.29 -10.98
CA SER A 161 19.15 -1.06 -11.64
C SER A 161 20.13 -1.35 -12.77
N PRO A 162 20.15 -0.55 -13.85
CA PRO A 162 21.22 -0.63 -14.85
C PRO A 162 22.59 -0.28 -14.23
N ARG A 163 23.68 -0.63 -14.92
CA ARG A 163 25.06 -0.28 -14.56
C ARG A 163 25.70 0.57 -15.66
N ASP A 164 26.57 1.51 -15.31
CA ASP A 164 27.18 2.50 -16.24
C ASP A 164 27.96 1.88 -17.41
N ARG A 165 28.39 0.62 -17.27
CA ARG A 165 29.11 -0.16 -18.29
C ARG A 165 28.24 -1.22 -18.97
N GLY A 166 26.92 -1.10 -18.81
CA GLY A 166 25.90 -2.07 -19.19
C GLY A 166 25.82 -3.28 -18.25
N GLY A 167 24.80 -4.10 -18.46
CA GLY A 167 24.33 -5.07 -17.46
C GLY A 167 23.56 -4.39 -16.32
N PHE A 168 23.25 -5.13 -15.26
CA PHE A 168 22.40 -4.67 -14.17
C PHE A 168 22.88 -5.16 -12.80
N ARG A 169 22.44 -4.47 -11.75
CA ARG A 169 22.67 -4.81 -10.35
C ARG A 169 21.33 -5.20 -9.72
N VAL A 170 21.36 -6.23 -8.87
CA VAL A 170 20.24 -6.69 -8.05
C VAL A 170 20.64 -6.49 -6.58
N THR A 171 19.85 -5.74 -5.84
CA THR A 171 20.05 -5.48 -4.40
C THR A 171 18.85 -5.99 -3.61
N ILE A 172 19.10 -6.85 -2.62
CA ILE A 172 18.09 -7.51 -1.79
C ILE A 172 18.35 -7.17 -0.32
N ARG A 173 17.31 -6.79 0.42
CA ARG A 173 17.38 -6.35 1.84
C ARG A 173 16.45 -7.12 2.78
N SER A 174 15.59 -7.99 2.25
CA SER A 174 14.48 -8.59 2.98
C SER A 174 14.05 -9.95 2.40
N LEU A 175 13.34 -10.73 3.21
CA LEU A 175 12.61 -11.93 2.80
C LEU A 175 11.39 -12.13 3.72
N THR A 176 10.25 -12.48 3.14
CA THR A 176 9.08 -12.96 3.89
C THR A 176 8.63 -14.31 3.36
N ALA A 177 8.21 -15.21 4.26
CA ALA A 177 7.71 -16.54 3.93
C ALA A 177 6.38 -16.79 4.67
N GLU A 178 5.34 -17.18 3.93
CA GLU A 178 4.08 -17.67 4.49
C GLU A 178 4.06 -19.19 4.33
N LEU A 179 4.02 -19.93 5.44
CA LEU A 179 4.20 -21.38 5.46
C LEU A 179 2.85 -22.12 5.59
N PRO A 180 2.79 -23.44 5.36
CA PRO A 180 1.58 -24.23 5.57
C PRO A 180 0.99 -24.07 6.99
N GLN A 181 -0.33 -24.17 7.09
CA GLN A 181 -1.04 -24.12 8.37
C GLN A 181 -0.73 -25.39 9.20
N PRO A 182 -0.73 -25.32 10.55
CA PRO A 182 -0.56 -26.50 11.41
C PRO A 182 -1.57 -27.61 11.05
N GLY A 183 -1.05 -28.82 10.75
CA GLY A 183 -1.87 -29.93 10.25
C GLY A 183 -2.01 -30.02 8.73
N THR A 184 -1.41 -29.10 7.97
CA THR A 184 -1.26 -29.19 6.51
C THR A 184 0.21 -29.35 6.14
N ILE A 185 0.49 -30.14 5.10
CA ILE A 185 1.84 -30.46 4.61
C ILE A 185 1.93 -29.96 3.16
N SER A 186 3.05 -29.34 2.77
CA SER A 186 3.25 -28.85 1.39
C SER A 186 3.58 -30.00 0.43
N LEU A 187 3.29 -29.85 -0.87
CA LEU A 187 3.56 -30.93 -1.82
C LEU A 187 5.07 -31.21 -1.96
N SER A 188 5.92 -30.19 -1.83
CA SER A 188 7.38 -30.31 -1.80
C SER A 188 7.88 -31.15 -0.61
N GLU A 189 7.21 -31.03 0.54
CA GLU A 189 7.54 -31.81 1.74
C GLU A 189 7.06 -33.28 1.60
N ILE A 190 5.86 -33.50 1.06
CA ILE A 190 5.37 -34.85 0.70
C ILE A 190 6.33 -35.50 -0.31
N ALA A 191 6.70 -34.77 -1.37
CA ALA A 191 7.60 -35.26 -2.40
C ALA A 191 8.97 -35.65 -1.83
N ALA A 192 9.53 -34.87 -0.91
CA ALA A 192 10.78 -35.22 -0.23
C ALA A 192 10.71 -36.55 0.55
N GLY A 193 9.52 -36.96 1.00
CA GLY A 193 9.29 -38.21 1.75
C GLY A 193 8.96 -39.46 0.92
N ILE A 194 8.61 -39.36 -0.37
CA ILE A 194 8.14 -40.48 -1.21
C ILE A 194 9.13 -40.89 -2.31
N SER A 195 9.03 -42.15 -2.76
CA SER A 195 9.93 -42.71 -3.79
C SER A 195 9.73 -42.08 -5.17
N VAL A 196 10.76 -42.17 -6.02
CA VAL A 196 10.71 -41.67 -7.40
C VAL A 196 9.56 -42.32 -8.20
N SER A 197 9.34 -43.63 -8.03
CA SER A 197 8.26 -44.38 -8.67
C SER A 197 6.86 -43.90 -8.27
N GLU A 198 6.64 -43.54 -7.01
CA GLU A 198 5.34 -43.04 -6.53
C GLU A 198 5.06 -41.63 -7.08
N ARG A 199 6.09 -40.78 -7.18
CA ARG A 199 5.99 -39.48 -7.87
C ARG A 199 5.62 -39.65 -9.34
N THR A 200 6.25 -40.59 -10.05
CA THR A 200 5.95 -40.85 -11.47
C THR A 200 4.49 -41.20 -11.70
N VAL A 201 3.89 -42.07 -10.88
CA VAL A 201 2.47 -42.45 -11.01
C VAL A 201 1.54 -41.25 -10.79
N LEU A 202 1.84 -40.40 -9.80
CA LEU A 202 1.06 -39.18 -9.54
C LEU A 202 1.09 -38.20 -10.72
N PHE A 203 2.26 -37.97 -11.33
CA PHE A 203 2.42 -37.05 -12.45
C PHE A 203 1.89 -37.60 -13.79
N ASP A 204 1.98 -38.91 -14.03
CA ASP A 204 1.51 -39.57 -15.26
C ASP A 204 -0.02 -39.43 -15.42
N THR A 205 -0.80 -39.78 -14.39
CA THR A 205 -2.27 -39.63 -14.40
C THR A 205 -2.72 -38.18 -14.66
N LEU A 206 -2.04 -37.19 -14.07
CA LEU A 206 -2.30 -35.77 -14.31
C LEU A 206 -1.94 -35.35 -15.75
N GLY A 207 -0.84 -35.88 -16.29
CA GLY A 207 -0.37 -35.61 -17.64
C GLY A 207 -1.34 -36.09 -18.73
N ARG A 208 -1.88 -37.31 -18.60
CA ARG A 208 -2.81 -37.91 -19.59
C ARG A 208 -4.10 -37.10 -19.74
N MET A 209 -4.73 -36.74 -18.62
CA MET A 209 -5.95 -35.93 -18.59
C MET A 209 -5.74 -34.55 -19.26
N LEU A 210 -4.59 -33.92 -19.01
CA LEU A 210 -4.23 -32.65 -19.64
C LEU A 210 -3.94 -32.79 -21.15
N GLY A 211 -3.56 -33.97 -21.63
CA GLY A 211 -3.45 -34.29 -23.05
C GLY A 211 -4.82 -34.41 -23.73
N ALA A 212 -5.71 -35.23 -23.18
CA ALA A 212 -7.05 -35.49 -23.73
C ALA A 212 -7.91 -34.21 -23.90
N LEU A 213 -7.68 -33.19 -23.04
CA LEU A 213 -8.33 -31.88 -23.12
C LEU A 213 -7.68 -30.90 -24.12
N LYS A 214 -6.43 -31.13 -24.54
CA LYS A 214 -5.68 -30.25 -25.46
C LYS A 214 -5.66 -30.75 -26.90
N ASP A 215 -5.86 -32.04 -27.13
CA ASP A 215 -5.93 -32.60 -28.48
C ASP A 215 -7.15 -32.08 -29.26
N GLY A 216 -6.94 -31.77 -30.54
CA GLY A 216 -7.97 -31.18 -31.41
C GLY A 216 -9.25 -32.02 -31.56
N TYR A 217 -9.18 -33.32 -31.25
CA TYR A 217 -10.33 -34.22 -31.22
C TYR A 217 -11.28 -33.91 -30.05
N GLY A 218 -10.75 -33.61 -28.86
CA GLY A 218 -11.54 -33.19 -27.69
C GLY A 218 -12.23 -31.84 -27.92
N ARG A 219 -11.47 -30.87 -28.48
CA ARG A 219 -12.00 -29.56 -28.89
C ARG A 219 -13.18 -29.69 -29.86
N ALA A 220 -13.06 -30.51 -30.90
CA ALA A 220 -14.10 -30.71 -31.91
C ALA A 220 -15.39 -31.32 -31.31
N ARG A 221 -15.27 -32.22 -30.31
CA ARG A 221 -16.44 -32.80 -29.62
C ARG A 221 -17.19 -31.76 -28.77
N ILE A 222 -16.50 -30.78 -28.19
CA ILE A 222 -17.12 -29.68 -27.44
C ILE A 222 -17.75 -28.66 -28.41
N GLU A 223 -17.02 -28.21 -29.43
CA GLU A 223 -17.52 -27.25 -30.44
C GLU A 223 -18.79 -27.76 -31.14
N ALA A 224 -18.89 -29.07 -31.41
CA ALA A 224 -20.07 -29.70 -32.02
C ALA A 224 -21.36 -29.65 -31.16
N THR A 225 -21.31 -29.16 -29.91
CA THR A 225 -22.46 -29.09 -28.99
C THR A 225 -22.96 -27.67 -28.71
N ALA A 226 -22.35 -26.64 -29.30
CA ALA A 226 -22.66 -25.23 -29.06
C ALA A 226 -22.84 -24.43 -30.37
N PRO A 227 -23.57 -23.30 -30.36
CA PRO A 227 -23.85 -22.50 -31.58
C PRO A 227 -22.66 -21.58 -31.96
N VAL A 228 -21.49 -22.18 -32.19
CA VAL A 228 -20.21 -21.47 -32.39
C VAL A 228 -19.54 -21.81 -33.72
N GLU A 229 -18.62 -20.95 -34.17
CA GLU A 229 -17.81 -21.18 -35.38
C GLU A 229 -16.75 -22.28 -35.11
N PRO A 230 -16.71 -23.38 -35.90
CA PRO A 230 -15.75 -24.46 -35.71
C PRO A 230 -14.29 -23.98 -35.80
N GLY A 231 -13.43 -24.50 -34.93
CA GLY A 231 -12.04 -24.09 -34.80
C GLY A 231 -11.81 -22.76 -34.07
N THR A 232 -12.82 -22.22 -33.35
CA THR A 232 -12.71 -20.93 -32.64
C THR A 232 -12.73 -21.01 -31.11
N LEU A 233 -12.90 -22.19 -30.51
CA LEU A 233 -12.89 -22.36 -29.05
C LEU A 233 -11.49 -22.18 -28.45
N SER A 234 -11.36 -21.28 -27.49
CA SER A 234 -10.28 -21.26 -26.48
C SER A 234 -10.80 -21.90 -25.19
N THR A 235 -10.05 -22.84 -24.61
CA THR A 235 -10.33 -23.40 -23.28
C THR A 235 -9.38 -22.76 -22.28
N ASP A 236 -9.93 -22.11 -21.27
CA ASP A 236 -9.19 -21.20 -20.38
C ASP A 236 -9.04 -21.75 -18.95
N GLU A 237 -10.07 -22.45 -18.43
CA GLU A 237 -10.08 -22.99 -17.06
C GLU A 237 -10.67 -24.42 -16.99
N ILE A 238 -10.26 -25.16 -15.95
CA ILE A 238 -10.59 -26.56 -15.67
C ILE A 238 -10.77 -26.72 -14.14
N HIS A 239 -11.93 -27.20 -13.68
CA HIS A 239 -12.29 -27.35 -12.25
C HIS A 239 -12.78 -28.76 -11.93
N PHE A 240 -12.36 -29.35 -10.80
CA PHE A 240 -12.74 -30.71 -10.36
C PHE A 240 -13.90 -30.70 -9.37
N ALA A 241 -14.81 -31.68 -9.45
CA ALA A 241 -15.99 -31.76 -8.58
C ALA A 241 -15.80 -32.60 -7.30
N ASP A 242 -14.91 -33.59 -7.30
CA ASP A 242 -14.50 -34.40 -6.15
C ASP A 242 -13.05 -34.91 -6.40
N THR A 243 -12.33 -35.25 -5.33
CA THR A 243 -10.99 -35.85 -5.38
C THR A 243 -10.97 -37.33 -4.97
N ALA A 244 -12.07 -37.84 -4.39
CA ALA A 244 -12.24 -39.24 -4.03
C ALA A 244 -12.46 -40.13 -5.27
N GLY A 245 -11.40 -40.29 -6.08
CA GLY A 245 -11.42 -41.16 -7.27
C GLY A 245 -10.18 -41.13 -8.16
N LEU A 246 -9.29 -40.14 -8.00
CA LEU A 246 -8.08 -39.93 -8.84
C LEU A 246 -7.03 -41.08 -8.83
N ILE A 247 -7.30 -42.18 -8.11
CA ILE A 247 -6.57 -43.44 -8.21
C ILE A 247 -7.60 -44.56 -8.47
N GLY A 248 -8.06 -44.69 -9.71
CA GLY A 248 -8.81 -45.86 -10.18
C GLY A 248 -10.35 -45.74 -10.25
N GLU A 249 -10.95 -44.57 -10.03
CA GLU A 249 -12.40 -44.35 -10.22
C GLU A 249 -12.72 -43.15 -11.16
N PRO A 250 -13.89 -43.15 -11.84
CA PRO A 250 -14.31 -42.04 -12.72
C PRO A 250 -14.55 -40.72 -11.97
N PHE A 251 -14.36 -39.58 -12.64
CA PHE A 251 -14.49 -38.25 -12.03
C PHE A 251 -15.11 -37.21 -12.97
N THR A 252 -15.68 -36.14 -12.42
CA THR A 252 -16.34 -35.05 -13.18
C THR A 252 -15.52 -33.76 -13.12
N VAL A 253 -15.41 -33.09 -14.27
CA VAL A 253 -14.62 -31.88 -14.53
C VAL A 253 -15.50 -30.81 -15.20
N THR A 254 -15.40 -29.55 -14.77
CA THR A 254 -16.02 -28.41 -15.46
C THR A 254 -14.95 -27.67 -16.25
N THR A 255 -15.22 -27.36 -17.52
CA THR A 255 -14.31 -26.62 -18.42
C THR A 255 -14.98 -25.36 -18.95
N ILE A 256 -14.16 -24.33 -19.17
CA ILE A 256 -14.64 -22.97 -19.43
C ILE A 256 -13.87 -22.38 -20.60
N GLY A 257 -14.57 -21.68 -21.49
CA GLY A 257 -13.96 -21.19 -22.72
C GLY A 257 -14.69 -20.05 -23.42
N ARG A 258 -14.03 -19.53 -24.45
CA ARG A 258 -14.48 -18.44 -25.33
C ARG A 258 -14.53 -18.93 -26.77
N ALA A 259 -15.58 -18.59 -27.51
CA ALA A 259 -15.68 -18.89 -28.94
C ALA A 259 -16.42 -17.79 -29.70
N ARG A 260 -16.29 -17.78 -31.03
CA ARG A 260 -17.07 -16.89 -31.91
C ARG A 260 -18.47 -17.45 -32.09
N GLY A 261 -19.49 -16.59 -31.98
CA GLY A 261 -20.87 -16.98 -32.26
C GLY A 261 -21.08 -17.26 -33.76
N ALA A 262 -21.91 -18.26 -34.08
CA ALA A 262 -22.26 -18.55 -35.47
C ALA A 262 -22.96 -17.36 -36.16
N VAL A 263 -22.86 -17.31 -37.50
CA VAL A 263 -23.32 -16.19 -38.33
C VAL A 263 -24.79 -15.85 -38.05
N GLY A 264 -25.02 -14.67 -37.47
CA GLY A 264 -26.36 -14.15 -37.13
C GLY A 264 -26.60 -13.92 -35.62
N ILE A 265 -25.71 -14.39 -34.74
CA ILE A 265 -25.80 -14.16 -33.29
C ILE A 265 -25.07 -12.85 -32.92
N ASN A 266 -25.64 -12.08 -31.98
CA ASN A 266 -25.14 -10.75 -31.59
C ASN A 266 -25.25 -10.58 -30.06
N PRO A 267 -24.19 -10.17 -29.32
CA PRO A 267 -22.84 -9.86 -29.80
C PRO A 267 -22.02 -11.08 -30.25
N PRO A 268 -20.94 -10.87 -31.04
CA PRO A 268 -20.24 -11.94 -31.76
C PRO A 268 -19.29 -12.81 -30.91
N SER A 269 -19.27 -12.65 -29.58
CA SER A 269 -18.41 -13.41 -28.67
C SER A 269 -19.25 -14.08 -27.58
N LEU A 270 -19.11 -15.40 -27.43
CA LEU A 270 -19.84 -16.19 -26.45
C LEU A 270 -18.88 -16.80 -25.41
N ARG A 271 -19.23 -16.64 -24.14
CA ARG A 271 -18.72 -17.48 -23.04
C ARG A 271 -19.40 -18.86 -23.11
N LEU A 272 -18.64 -19.90 -22.77
CA LEU A 272 -19.09 -21.28 -22.61
C LEU A 272 -18.64 -21.81 -21.24
N GLU A 273 -19.58 -22.37 -20.49
CA GLU A 273 -19.39 -23.22 -19.30
C GLU A 273 -19.81 -24.63 -19.71
N THR A 274 -18.96 -25.65 -19.55
CA THR A 274 -19.26 -27.03 -19.98
C THR A 274 -18.88 -28.04 -18.91
N ARG A 275 -19.80 -28.92 -18.50
CA ARG A 275 -19.48 -30.02 -17.56
C ARG A 275 -19.21 -31.33 -18.30
N LEU A 276 -18.12 -32.01 -17.94
CA LEU A 276 -17.56 -33.21 -18.57
C LEU A 276 -17.37 -34.33 -17.53
N ASP A 277 -17.79 -35.57 -17.82
CA ASP A 277 -17.46 -36.76 -17.01
C ASP A 277 -16.35 -37.57 -17.68
N PHE A 278 -15.31 -37.95 -16.93
CA PHE A 278 -14.10 -38.65 -17.39
C PHE A 278 -14.03 -40.12 -16.94
N THR A 279 -13.27 -40.93 -17.69
CA THR A 279 -12.89 -42.31 -17.33
C THR A 279 -11.92 -42.38 -16.15
N ALA A 280 -11.85 -43.54 -15.49
CA ALA A 280 -10.93 -43.83 -14.39
C ALA A 280 -9.43 -43.82 -14.76
N GLU A 281 -9.12 -43.90 -16.06
CA GLU A 281 -7.75 -43.82 -16.60
C GLU A 281 -7.40 -42.42 -17.16
N GLY A 282 -8.37 -41.49 -17.16
CA GLY A 282 -8.20 -40.08 -17.54
C GLY A 282 -8.15 -39.80 -19.04
N ASP A 283 -8.66 -40.69 -19.89
CA ASP A 283 -8.40 -40.74 -21.34
C ASP A 283 -9.60 -40.42 -22.27
N ASP A 284 -10.86 -40.56 -21.83
CA ASP A 284 -12.06 -40.17 -22.59
C ASP A 284 -13.13 -39.48 -21.71
N PHE A 285 -14.04 -38.71 -22.32
CA PHE A 285 -15.06 -37.93 -21.60
C PHE A 285 -16.40 -37.71 -22.35
N THR A 286 -17.44 -37.31 -21.60
CA THR A 286 -18.79 -36.95 -22.13
C THR A 286 -19.37 -35.68 -21.49
N ALA A 287 -20.15 -34.87 -22.23
CA ALA A 287 -20.57 -33.51 -21.81
C ALA A 287 -22.07 -33.40 -21.40
N ARG A 288 -22.42 -32.48 -20.46
CA ARG A 288 -23.78 -32.39 -19.86
C ARG A 288 -24.58 -31.08 -19.92
N HIS A 289 -23.98 -29.87 -19.90
CA HIS A 289 -24.73 -28.60 -19.77
C HIS A 289 -23.95 -27.37 -20.26
N ILE A 290 -24.63 -26.30 -20.73
CA ILE A 290 -24.02 -25.07 -21.32
C ILE A 290 -24.77 -23.76 -20.95
N ARG A 291 -24.05 -22.62 -20.81
CA ARG A 291 -24.58 -21.26 -20.52
C ARG A 291 -23.76 -20.13 -21.20
N HIS A 292 -24.34 -18.92 -21.41
CA HIS A 292 -23.72 -17.78 -22.14
C HIS A 292 -24.07 -16.38 -21.55
N CYS A 293 -23.21 -15.34 -21.73
CA CYS A 293 -23.44 -13.92 -21.35
C CYS A 293 -22.64 -12.87 -22.22
N PRO A 294 -23.04 -11.57 -22.32
CA PRO A 294 -22.43 -10.53 -23.20
C PRO A 294 -22.08 -9.12 -22.58
N LEU A 295 -21.09 -8.35 -23.11
CA LEU A 295 -20.72 -6.97 -22.64
C LEU A 295 -20.09 -6.00 -23.69
N VAL A 296 -20.32 -4.67 -23.56
CA VAL A 296 -19.62 -3.50 -24.21
C VAL A 296 -19.76 -2.21 -23.33
N SER A 297 -19.15 -1.05 -23.68
CA SER A 297 -19.25 0.31 -23.05
C SER A 297 -18.92 1.45 -24.07
N HIS A 298 -18.87 2.79 -23.85
CA HIS A 298 -18.71 3.77 -22.73
C HIS A 298 -19.34 5.17 -23.12
N ALA A 299 -19.55 6.13 -22.18
CA ALA A 299 -19.77 7.60 -22.48
C ALA A 299 -19.70 8.53 -21.22
N VAL A 300 -20.30 9.76 -21.25
CA VAL A 300 -19.65 11.01 -20.75
C VAL A 300 -20.64 12.19 -20.42
N GLY A 301 -20.55 12.95 -19.28
CA GLY A 301 -21.31 14.21 -18.90
C GLY A 301 -20.97 14.89 -17.52
N GLU A 302 -21.01 16.24 -17.34
CA GLU A 302 -20.55 17.03 -16.13
C GLU A 302 -21.57 17.34 -14.99
N ALA A 303 -21.16 17.51 -13.71
CA ALA A 303 -22.09 17.85 -12.59
C ALA A 303 -21.46 18.50 -11.32
N LYS A 304 -22.28 18.84 -10.30
CA LYS A 304 -21.80 19.21 -8.94
C LYS A 304 -21.63 18.00 -8.02
N VAL A 305 -20.61 18.02 -7.14
CA VAL A 305 -20.32 16.98 -6.13
C VAL A 305 -19.82 17.54 -4.79
N PHE A 306 -19.81 16.70 -3.75
CA PHE A 306 -19.03 16.94 -2.54
C PHE A 306 -17.56 16.52 -2.77
N VAL A 307 -16.75 17.43 -3.32
CA VAL A 307 -15.28 17.26 -3.43
C VAL A 307 -14.65 17.07 -2.03
N ARG A 308 -15.26 17.69 -1.02
CA ARG A 308 -14.90 17.60 0.40
C ARG A 308 -16.17 17.27 1.17
N THR A 309 -16.10 16.45 2.22
CA THR A 309 -17.29 16.23 3.06
C THR A 309 -17.71 17.56 3.73
N PRO A 310 -19.02 17.79 3.98
CA PRO A 310 -19.46 18.99 4.68
C PRO A 310 -18.84 19.19 6.08
N ALA A 311 -18.34 18.14 6.73
CA ALA A 311 -17.58 18.27 7.99
C ALA A 311 -16.16 18.82 7.74
N ASP A 312 -15.47 18.28 6.74
CA ASP A 312 -14.08 18.63 6.39
C ASP A 312 -13.93 19.94 5.62
N SER A 313 -14.98 20.42 4.94
CA SER A 313 -14.84 21.56 4.02
C SER A 313 -14.39 22.85 4.73
N PRO A 314 -13.33 23.54 4.27
CA PRO A 314 -12.92 24.84 4.81
C PRO A 314 -13.91 25.96 4.49
N PHE A 315 -14.89 25.71 3.61
CA PHE A 315 -15.82 26.72 3.15
C PHE A 315 -16.66 27.33 4.28
N VAL A 316 -16.66 28.66 4.33
CA VAL A 316 -17.47 29.48 5.23
C VAL A 316 -17.83 30.76 4.48
N LYS A 317 -19.11 30.98 4.16
CA LYS A 317 -19.62 32.14 3.38
C LYS A 317 -19.31 33.55 3.94
N LYS A 318 -18.66 33.64 5.10
CA LYS A 318 -18.05 34.86 5.64
C LYS A 318 -16.74 34.52 6.35
N ALA A 319 -15.68 35.25 6.02
CA ALA A 319 -14.44 35.23 6.80
C ALA A 319 -14.72 35.48 8.29
N GLY A 320 -14.03 34.75 9.16
CA GLY A 320 -14.15 34.89 10.62
C GLY A 320 -15.36 34.23 11.30
N ALA A 321 -16.32 33.65 10.57
CA ALA A 321 -17.46 32.99 11.24
C ALA A 321 -17.06 31.66 11.90
N ARG A 322 -17.52 31.44 13.15
CA ARG A 322 -17.23 30.23 13.94
C ARG A 322 -17.73 28.95 13.26
N TYR A 323 -17.01 27.85 13.47
CA TYR A 323 -17.44 26.51 13.04
C TYR A 323 -18.79 26.12 13.68
N ARG A 324 -19.65 25.41 12.93
CA ARG A 324 -21.01 25.00 13.36
C ARG A 324 -21.33 23.58 12.90
N PHE A 325 -21.06 22.60 13.77
CA PHE A 325 -21.22 21.17 13.48
C PHE A 325 -22.64 20.82 12.98
N SER A 326 -23.70 21.42 13.55
CA SER A 326 -25.09 21.13 13.19
C SER A 326 -25.48 21.49 11.75
N ARG A 327 -24.79 22.45 11.10
CA ARG A 327 -24.98 22.75 9.66
C ARG A 327 -24.22 21.78 8.74
N ARG A 328 -23.33 20.96 9.30
CA ARG A 328 -22.39 20.10 8.58
C ARG A 328 -22.72 18.60 8.72
N ARG A 329 -23.76 18.22 9.46
CA ARG A 329 -24.24 16.82 9.53
C ARG A 329 -25.13 16.46 8.33
N PRO A 330 -25.18 15.18 7.91
CA PRO A 330 -26.06 14.69 6.85
C PRO A 330 -27.51 15.16 6.97
N ALA A 331 -28.10 15.17 8.16
CA ALA A 331 -29.48 15.60 8.43
C ALA A 331 -29.81 17.09 8.11
N ALA A 332 -28.80 17.91 7.78
CA ALA A 332 -28.99 19.30 7.38
C ALA A 332 -29.89 19.43 6.13
N PRO A 333 -30.62 20.55 5.97
CA PRO A 333 -31.44 20.80 4.77
C PRO A 333 -30.60 20.81 3.48
N ASP A 334 -31.20 20.38 2.37
CA ASP A 334 -30.56 20.41 1.04
C ASP A 334 -29.99 21.80 0.68
N PRO A 335 -30.67 22.95 0.92
CA PRO A 335 -30.08 24.29 0.69
C PRO A 335 -28.93 24.68 1.62
N VAL A 336 -28.70 23.93 2.71
CA VAL A 336 -27.53 24.09 3.59
C VAL A 336 -26.40 23.16 3.15
N LEU A 337 -26.73 21.97 2.65
CA LEU A 337 -25.78 21.03 2.08
C LEU A 337 -25.22 21.49 0.72
N ASP A 338 -26.02 22.15 -0.13
CA ASP A 338 -25.55 22.71 -1.41
C ASP A 338 -24.52 23.84 -1.23
N GLU A 339 -24.37 24.41 -0.02
CA GLU A 339 -23.28 25.35 0.31
C GLU A 339 -21.89 24.68 0.32
N PHE A 340 -21.79 23.35 0.27
CA PHE A 340 -20.53 22.60 0.29
C PHE A 340 -20.28 21.83 -1.02
N ARG A 341 -21.03 22.13 -2.10
CA ARG A 341 -20.91 21.44 -3.39
C ARG A 341 -20.28 22.32 -4.46
N GLU A 342 -19.23 21.80 -5.07
CA GLU A 342 -18.48 22.42 -6.16
C GLU A 342 -18.85 21.74 -7.49
N TYR A 343 -18.73 22.46 -8.61
CA TYR A 343 -18.78 21.84 -9.94
C TYR A 343 -17.50 21.05 -10.19
N ARG A 344 -17.61 19.89 -10.83
CA ARG A 344 -16.47 19.12 -11.34
C ARG A 344 -16.81 18.49 -12.68
N ARG A 345 -15.76 18.27 -13.47
CA ARG A 345 -15.84 17.59 -14.76
C ARG A 345 -16.08 16.10 -14.60
N ILE A 346 -17.34 15.74 -14.29
CA ILE A 346 -17.78 14.34 -14.32
C ILE A 346 -17.52 13.78 -15.73
N SER A 347 -17.85 14.50 -16.82
CA SER A 347 -17.35 14.27 -18.19
C SER A 347 -17.72 15.35 -19.25
N GLY A 348 -18.71 15.19 -20.17
CA GLY A 348 -18.91 16.13 -21.31
C GLY A 348 -20.14 16.09 -22.27
N HIS A 349 -21.15 15.20 -22.13
CA HIS A 349 -22.44 15.30 -22.84
C HIS A 349 -23.61 15.49 -21.86
N VAL A 350 -24.81 15.71 -22.40
CA VAL A 350 -26.07 15.82 -21.63
C VAL A 350 -26.41 14.52 -20.88
N ASN A 351 -26.22 13.35 -21.50
CA ASN A 351 -26.51 12.06 -20.87
C ASN A 351 -25.21 11.33 -20.49
N ALA A 352 -24.76 11.49 -19.24
CA ALA A 352 -23.57 10.80 -18.73
C ALA A 352 -23.85 9.31 -18.52
N ILE A 353 -23.03 8.45 -19.13
CA ILE A 353 -22.97 7.03 -18.77
C ILE A 353 -21.91 6.88 -17.68
N LEU A 354 -22.29 6.44 -16.48
CA LEU A 354 -21.39 6.42 -15.32
C LEU A 354 -20.49 5.17 -15.30
N LYS A 355 -19.55 5.10 -16.25
CA LYS A 355 -18.45 4.10 -16.31
C LYS A 355 -17.13 4.79 -16.69
N ASP A 356 -16.04 4.36 -16.08
CA ASP A 356 -14.68 4.73 -16.48
C ASP A 356 -13.78 3.48 -16.57
N THR A 357 -12.46 3.68 -16.61
CA THR A 357 -11.45 2.62 -16.50
C THR A 357 -11.50 1.99 -15.10
N GLY A 358 -11.56 0.67 -15.03
CA GLY A 358 -11.57 -0.07 -13.75
C GLY A 358 -12.90 -0.18 -13.01
N PHE A 359 -13.96 0.56 -13.39
CA PHE A 359 -15.25 0.48 -12.67
C PHE A 359 -16.46 0.94 -13.48
N ARG A 360 -17.67 0.51 -13.08
CA ARG A 360 -18.92 1.14 -13.49
C ARG A 360 -19.92 1.29 -12.35
N VAL A 361 -20.75 2.33 -12.42
CA VAL A 361 -21.93 2.49 -11.56
C VAL A 361 -23.11 1.73 -12.18
N ARG A 362 -23.65 0.75 -11.46
CA ARG A 362 -24.80 -0.07 -11.90
C ARG A 362 -26.13 0.59 -11.51
N GLN A 363 -27.15 0.38 -12.34
CA GLN A 363 -28.53 0.68 -12.00
C GLN A 363 -29.02 -0.14 -10.80
N CYS A 364 -29.94 0.44 -10.02
CA CYS A 364 -30.38 -0.11 -8.73
C CYS A 364 -31.91 -0.32 -8.64
N PRO A 365 -32.54 -1.09 -9.56
CA PRO A 365 -34.01 -1.16 -9.73
C PRO A 365 -34.78 -1.63 -8.48
N ARG A 366 -34.14 -2.36 -7.56
CA ARG A 366 -34.75 -2.80 -6.30
C ARG A 366 -34.98 -1.65 -5.29
N LEU A 367 -34.23 -0.54 -5.42
CA LEU A 367 -34.20 0.55 -4.44
C LEU A 367 -34.34 1.96 -5.07
N VAL A 368 -34.43 2.05 -6.40
CA VAL A 368 -34.58 3.27 -7.19
C VAL A 368 -35.59 3.04 -8.32
N HIS A 369 -36.77 3.66 -8.25
CA HIS A 369 -37.89 3.38 -9.17
C HIS A 369 -37.70 3.87 -10.63
N THR A 370 -36.65 4.63 -10.93
CA THR A 370 -36.31 5.05 -12.31
C THR A 370 -35.39 4.07 -13.03
N ASP A 371 -34.77 3.16 -12.27
CA ASP A 371 -33.81 2.19 -12.78
C ASP A 371 -34.56 0.89 -13.10
N THR A 372 -34.19 0.20 -14.19
CA THR A 372 -34.99 -0.90 -14.77
C THR A 372 -34.25 -2.23 -14.90
N ASP A 373 -32.93 -2.23 -15.07
CA ASP A 373 -32.10 -3.43 -15.14
C ASP A 373 -30.87 -3.29 -14.23
N GLY A 374 -30.67 -4.21 -13.29
CA GLY A 374 -29.51 -4.18 -12.37
C GLY A 374 -28.16 -4.39 -13.06
N ASN A 375 -28.17 -4.93 -14.29
CA ASN A 375 -26.97 -5.09 -15.11
C ASN A 375 -26.67 -3.86 -15.98
N ALA A 376 -27.61 -2.92 -16.15
CA ALA A 376 -27.35 -1.72 -16.92
C ALA A 376 -26.39 -0.77 -16.17
N THR A 377 -25.52 -0.09 -16.91
CA THR A 377 -24.78 1.07 -16.38
C THR A 377 -25.78 2.20 -16.09
N LYS A 378 -25.63 2.91 -14.97
CA LYS A 378 -26.45 4.09 -14.68
C LYS A 378 -26.16 5.20 -15.68
N VAL A 379 -27.23 5.82 -16.19
CA VAL A 379 -27.17 7.03 -17.03
C VAL A 379 -27.84 8.17 -16.26
N VAL A 380 -27.30 9.39 -16.36
CA VAL A 380 -27.83 10.59 -15.70
C VAL A 380 -27.87 11.78 -16.67
N ASP A 381 -28.96 12.54 -16.60
CA ASP A 381 -29.19 13.75 -17.39
C ASP A 381 -28.62 15.01 -16.69
N LEU A 382 -27.92 15.84 -17.46
CA LEU A 382 -27.02 16.91 -17.04
C LEU A 382 -27.22 18.19 -17.89
N ASP A 383 -28.38 18.36 -18.54
CA ASP A 383 -28.75 19.37 -19.54
C ASP A 383 -28.62 20.88 -19.21
N GLY A 384 -27.99 21.25 -18.11
CA GLY A 384 -27.94 22.63 -17.60
C GLY A 384 -29.00 22.95 -16.54
N THR A 385 -30.04 22.11 -16.37
CA THR A 385 -30.79 22.02 -15.11
C THR A 385 -30.23 20.93 -14.18
N GLY A 386 -29.45 19.99 -14.73
CA GLY A 386 -28.93 18.77 -14.09
C GLY A 386 -27.85 18.94 -13.01
N ASN A 387 -28.09 19.82 -12.03
CA ASN A 387 -27.48 19.76 -10.71
C ASN A 387 -28.48 19.09 -9.73
N PRO A 388 -28.58 17.75 -9.69
CA PRO A 388 -29.51 17.06 -8.80
C PRO A 388 -29.18 17.42 -7.35
N GLN A 389 -30.19 17.83 -6.58
CA GLN A 389 -30.03 18.24 -5.17
C GLN A 389 -29.43 17.11 -4.30
N PRO A 390 -28.81 17.42 -3.15
CA PRO A 390 -28.10 16.42 -2.33
C PRO A 390 -28.92 15.16 -2.01
N ARG A 391 -30.24 15.28 -1.77
CA ARG A 391 -31.13 14.11 -1.58
C ARG A 391 -31.77 13.66 -2.88
N ARG A 392 -30.97 13.19 -3.83
CA ARG A 392 -31.42 12.53 -5.07
C ARG A 392 -30.62 11.25 -5.29
N ASP A 393 -31.25 10.26 -5.91
CA ASP A 393 -30.57 9.03 -6.29
C ASP A 393 -29.48 9.30 -7.35
N ASP A 394 -29.76 10.17 -8.32
CA ASP A 394 -28.77 10.53 -9.36
C ASP A 394 -27.59 11.31 -8.80
N PHE A 395 -27.79 12.17 -7.79
CA PHE A 395 -26.67 12.78 -7.06
C PHE A 395 -25.83 11.73 -6.30
N SER A 396 -26.47 10.69 -5.78
CA SER A 396 -25.78 9.58 -5.12
C SER A 396 -24.97 8.75 -6.12
N ALA A 397 -25.49 8.53 -7.34
CA ALA A 397 -24.79 7.87 -8.45
C ALA A 397 -23.59 8.69 -8.95
N ILE A 398 -23.77 10.00 -9.17
CA ILE A 398 -22.69 10.92 -9.55
C ILE A 398 -21.59 10.94 -8.46
N SER A 399 -21.98 11.00 -7.18
CA SER A 399 -21.01 11.01 -6.08
C SER A 399 -20.25 9.68 -5.99
N ALA A 400 -20.90 8.55 -6.28
CA ALA A 400 -20.23 7.25 -6.35
C ALA A 400 -19.22 7.19 -7.51
N PHE A 401 -19.61 7.69 -8.69
CA PHE A 401 -18.73 7.79 -9.86
C PHE A 401 -17.51 8.68 -9.58
N TYR A 402 -17.71 9.89 -9.05
CA TYR A 402 -16.63 10.85 -8.78
C TYR A 402 -15.57 10.29 -7.84
N ASN A 403 -15.99 9.74 -6.70
CA ASN A 403 -15.05 9.24 -5.69
C ASN A 403 -14.37 7.93 -6.13
N ALA A 404 -15.05 7.08 -6.91
CA ALA A 404 -14.41 5.92 -7.52
C ALA A 404 -13.34 6.34 -8.52
N ARG A 405 -13.66 7.28 -9.43
CA ARG A 405 -12.71 7.82 -10.40
C ARG A 405 -11.47 8.43 -9.74
N ALA A 406 -11.65 9.31 -8.75
CA ALA A 406 -10.54 9.93 -8.01
C ALA A 406 -9.57 8.90 -7.39
N PHE A 407 -10.09 7.75 -6.96
CA PHE A 407 -9.28 6.64 -6.44
C PHE A 407 -8.55 5.86 -7.56
N PHE A 408 -9.21 5.59 -8.69
CA PHE A 408 -8.57 4.92 -9.84
C PHE A 408 -7.52 5.79 -10.54
N ASP A 409 -7.75 7.11 -10.61
CA ASP A 409 -6.78 8.08 -11.12
C ASP A 409 -5.51 8.10 -10.22
N LEU A 410 -5.65 8.05 -8.89
CA LEU A 410 -4.52 7.87 -7.96
C LEU A 410 -3.76 6.55 -8.19
N MET A 411 -4.48 5.44 -8.36
CA MET A 411 -3.85 4.13 -8.62
C MET A 411 -3.04 4.14 -9.91
N ALA A 412 -3.57 4.75 -10.98
CA ALA A 412 -2.85 4.90 -12.24
C ALA A 412 -1.56 5.72 -12.08
N GLU A 413 -1.60 6.86 -11.37
CA GLU A 413 -0.41 7.69 -11.13
C GLU A 413 0.67 6.98 -10.27
N PHE A 414 0.28 6.08 -9.38
CA PHE A 414 1.21 5.23 -8.63
C PHE A 414 1.86 4.11 -9.46
N GLY A 415 1.50 3.98 -10.75
CA GLY A 415 1.95 2.91 -11.64
C GLY A 415 1.15 1.62 -11.48
N LEU A 416 -0.06 1.69 -10.94
CA LEU A 416 -0.91 0.54 -10.59
C LEU A 416 -2.31 0.63 -11.24
N PRO A 417 -2.45 0.87 -12.57
CA PRO A 417 -3.75 0.83 -13.22
C PRO A 417 -4.43 -0.55 -13.04
N PRO A 418 -5.77 -0.65 -13.20
CA PRO A 418 -6.51 -1.90 -13.03
C PRO A 418 -5.99 -3.08 -13.86
N SER A 419 -5.37 -2.79 -15.02
CA SER A 419 -4.73 -3.76 -15.89
C SER A 419 -3.52 -4.47 -15.28
N THR A 420 -2.75 -3.81 -14.41
CA THR A 420 -1.57 -4.40 -13.74
C THR A 420 -1.82 -4.77 -12.28
N TYR A 421 -2.79 -4.13 -11.63
CA TYR A 421 -3.06 -4.36 -10.21
C TYR A 421 -4.01 -5.54 -9.92
N VAL A 422 -5.07 -5.72 -10.73
CA VAL A 422 -6.15 -6.67 -10.42
C VAL A 422 -5.81 -8.06 -10.93
N VAL A 423 -5.59 -9.00 -10.01
CA VAL A 423 -5.14 -10.38 -10.32
C VAL A 423 -6.02 -11.47 -9.70
N ARG A 424 -6.98 -11.09 -8.84
CA ARG A 424 -7.90 -12.00 -8.13
C ARG A 424 -9.38 -11.77 -8.43
N ALA A 425 -9.69 -10.78 -9.26
CA ALA A 425 -11.05 -10.38 -9.57
C ALA A 425 -11.19 -9.97 -11.04
N GLN A 426 -12.42 -9.76 -11.50
CA GLN A 426 -12.65 -8.98 -12.71
C GLN A 426 -12.05 -7.57 -12.54
N GLN A 427 -11.35 -7.08 -13.57
CA GLN A 427 -10.75 -5.73 -13.59
C GLN A 427 -11.77 -4.59 -13.41
N GLU A 428 -13.07 -4.87 -13.52
CA GLU A 428 -14.15 -3.88 -13.42
C GLU A 428 -14.91 -4.01 -12.09
N LEU A 429 -14.68 -3.05 -11.18
CA LEU A 429 -15.43 -2.85 -9.95
C LEU A 429 -16.89 -2.47 -10.24
N GLN A 430 -17.83 -3.09 -9.53
CA GLN A 430 -19.27 -2.93 -9.72
C GLN A 430 -19.87 -2.07 -8.61
N VAL A 431 -20.18 -0.81 -8.90
CA VAL A 431 -20.60 0.18 -7.89
C VAL A 431 -22.12 0.32 -7.87
N PHE A 432 -22.76 -0.27 -6.86
CA PHE A 432 -24.21 -0.19 -6.63
C PHE A 432 -24.50 0.99 -5.69
N TYR A 433 -24.76 2.15 -6.29
CA TYR A 433 -24.93 3.43 -5.60
C TYR A 433 -26.14 3.52 -4.64
N ARG A 434 -27.06 2.55 -4.72
CA ARG A 434 -28.18 2.33 -3.78
C ARG A 434 -28.39 0.82 -3.60
N ALA A 435 -27.75 0.23 -2.60
CA ALA A 435 -27.75 -1.21 -2.33
C ALA A 435 -28.33 -1.59 -0.95
N GLY A 436 -28.67 -2.87 -0.79
CA GLY A 436 -28.86 -3.52 0.51
C GLY A 436 -27.54 -4.11 1.02
N ILE A 437 -27.41 -4.27 2.34
CA ILE A 437 -26.18 -4.71 3.01
C ILE A 437 -26.42 -6.04 3.72
N THR A 438 -25.61 -7.06 3.46
CA THR A 438 -25.87 -8.45 3.89
C THR A 438 -24.57 -9.22 4.17
N PRO A 439 -24.48 -10.03 5.25
CA PRO A 439 -25.56 -10.43 6.16
C PRO A 439 -25.99 -9.34 7.15
N GLY A 440 -27.15 -9.53 7.77
CA GLY A 440 -27.69 -8.64 8.82
C GLY A 440 -28.92 -7.81 8.39
N PRO A 441 -29.40 -6.90 9.26
CA PRO A 441 -30.64 -6.14 9.04
C PRO A 441 -30.56 -5.07 7.93
N GLY A 442 -29.38 -4.84 7.35
CA GLY A 442 -29.13 -3.85 6.31
C GLY A 442 -29.70 -4.19 4.93
N GLY A 443 -30.23 -5.40 4.72
CA GLY A 443 -30.67 -5.91 3.41
C GLY A 443 -31.77 -5.09 2.72
N SER A 444 -32.48 -4.22 3.45
CA SER A 444 -33.47 -3.29 2.89
C SER A 444 -32.87 -2.02 2.25
N GLY A 445 -31.55 -1.81 2.37
CA GLY A 445 -30.86 -0.58 1.92
C GLY A 445 -31.25 0.69 2.68
N ASN A 446 -32.03 0.58 3.76
CA ASN A 446 -32.39 1.67 4.67
C ASN A 446 -31.51 1.66 5.91
N THR A 447 -30.20 1.55 5.71
CA THR A 447 -29.17 1.57 6.75
C THR A 447 -28.12 2.63 6.45
N VAL A 448 -27.38 3.07 7.47
CA VAL A 448 -26.18 3.89 7.31
C VAL A 448 -24.98 2.98 7.32
N ASN A 449 -24.62 2.49 6.13
CA ASN A 449 -23.43 1.66 5.92
C ASN A 449 -23.05 1.62 4.42
N ALA A 450 -21.88 1.07 4.13
CA ALA A 450 -21.53 0.51 2.84
C ALA A 450 -20.94 -0.91 3.06
N GLN A 451 -20.62 -1.60 1.97
CA GLN A 451 -20.01 -2.93 1.99
C GLN A 451 -19.38 -3.27 0.63
N VAL A 452 -18.12 -3.68 0.62
CA VAL A 452 -17.59 -4.51 -0.47
C VAL A 452 -18.01 -5.96 -0.28
N ALA A 453 -18.58 -6.55 -1.33
CA ALA A 453 -18.88 -7.98 -1.43
C ALA A 453 -18.06 -8.61 -2.57
N TYR A 454 -17.42 -9.72 -2.28
CA TYR A 454 -16.52 -10.48 -3.16
C TYR A 454 -16.75 -11.96 -2.85
N ASP A 455 -17.07 -12.77 -3.86
CA ASP A 455 -17.29 -14.21 -3.65
C ASP A 455 -15.97 -14.96 -3.76
N CYS A 456 -15.45 -15.38 -2.62
CA CYS A 456 -14.24 -16.19 -2.49
C CYS A 456 -14.53 -17.70 -2.41
N THR A 457 -15.78 -18.12 -2.69
CA THR A 457 -16.27 -19.50 -2.52
C THR A 457 -16.76 -20.14 -3.81
N THR A 458 -17.21 -19.35 -4.79
CA THR A 458 -17.52 -19.84 -6.14
C THR A 458 -16.28 -19.87 -7.04
N ALA A 459 -15.83 -21.06 -7.42
CA ALA A 459 -15.00 -21.25 -8.61
C ALA A 459 -15.84 -21.08 -9.89
N ASP A 460 -15.19 -21.19 -11.06
CA ASP A 460 -15.69 -20.96 -12.45
C ASP A 460 -15.52 -19.53 -13.02
N GLU A 461 -15.37 -18.47 -12.22
CA GLU A 461 -14.96 -17.14 -12.71
C GLU A 461 -14.01 -16.45 -11.73
N LEU A 462 -13.10 -15.59 -12.22
CA LEU A 462 -12.63 -14.47 -11.41
C LEU A 462 -13.87 -13.66 -10.97
N PRO A 463 -14.13 -13.49 -9.67
CA PRO A 463 -15.37 -12.88 -9.19
C PRO A 463 -15.40 -11.36 -9.46
N PHE A 464 -16.60 -10.81 -9.56
CA PHE A 464 -16.79 -9.35 -9.50
C PHE A 464 -16.64 -8.85 -8.06
N ILE A 465 -15.85 -7.80 -7.87
CA ILE A 465 -15.91 -7.00 -6.65
C ILE A 465 -17.15 -6.09 -6.76
N ASN A 466 -18.04 -6.16 -5.77
CA ASN A 466 -19.30 -5.40 -5.74
C ASN A 466 -19.28 -4.40 -4.58
N LEU A 467 -19.22 -3.11 -4.89
CA LEU A 467 -19.30 -2.02 -3.92
C LEU A 467 -20.76 -1.61 -3.69
N ASN A 468 -21.32 -2.03 -2.56
CA ASN A 468 -22.71 -1.80 -2.16
C ASN A 468 -22.84 -0.57 -1.25
N LEU A 469 -23.51 0.48 -1.72
CA LEU A 469 -23.61 1.76 -1.03
C LEU A 469 -25.05 2.01 -0.52
N ALA A 470 -25.24 2.17 0.80
CA ALA A 470 -26.54 2.54 1.37
C ALA A 470 -26.62 4.05 1.65
N LEU A 471 -27.10 4.48 2.83
CA LEU A 471 -27.48 5.88 3.10
C LEU A 471 -26.45 6.62 3.97
N ALA A 472 -26.34 7.94 3.81
CA ALA A 472 -25.61 8.81 4.74
C ALA A 472 -26.47 9.25 5.95
N ASP A 473 -27.79 9.06 5.87
CA ASP A 473 -28.79 9.57 6.81
C ASP A 473 -30.07 8.73 6.78
N LEU A 474 -30.65 8.42 7.94
CA LEU A 474 -31.99 7.83 8.08
C LEU A 474 -33.06 8.87 8.44
N ALA A 475 -32.67 10.00 9.03
CA ALA A 475 -33.59 10.93 9.66
C ALA A 475 -34.34 11.83 8.65
N ARG A 476 -33.78 12.06 7.45
CA ARG A 476 -34.35 13.00 6.49
C ARG A 476 -34.26 12.54 5.03
N ARG A 477 -35.41 12.63 4.36
CA ARG A 477 -35.59 12.46 2.90
C ARG A 477 -36.19 13.72 2.30
N ALA A 478 -36.00 13.94 1.00
CA ALA A 478 -36.60 15.05 0.26
C ALA A 478 -37.41 14.52 -0.93
N ARG A 479 -38.51 15.21 -1.28
CA ARG A 479 -39.18 14.99 -2.56
C ARG A 479 -38.61 15.96 -3.60
N PRO A 480 -38.64 15.64 -4.91
CA PRO A 480 -38.35 16.63 -5.94
C PRO A 480 -39.41 17.74 -5.93
N ALA A 481 -39.04 18.93 -6.43
CA ALA A 481 -39.91 20.11 -6.41
C ALA A 481 -40.90 20.08 -7.59
N GLY A 482 -42.14 20.52 -7.36
CA GLY A 482 -43.20 20.50 -8.39
C GLY A 482 -43.82 19.12 -8.66
N SER A 483 -43.28 18.04 -8.06
CA SER A 483 -43.77 16.68 -8.29
C SER A 483 -45.23 16.48 -7.85
N PRO A 484 -46.09 15.89 -8.70
CA PRO A 484 -47.37 15.35 -8.27
C PRO A 484 -47.18 14.31 -7.15
N GLY A 485 -48.17 14.17 -6.26
CA GLY A 485 -48.06 13.43 -4.99
C GLY A 485 -47.70 11.94 -5.05
N LYS A 486 -47.45 11.38 -6.24
CA LYS A 486 -47.01 10.01 -6.51
C LYS A 486 -45.47 9.83 -6.48
N GLN A 487 -44.66 10.89 -6.56
CA GLN A 487 -43.21 10.73 -6.41
C GLN A 487 -42.81 10.58 -4.93
N TRP A 488 -41.92 9.61 -4.70
CA TRP A 488 -41.41 9.19 -3.40
C TRP A 488 -40.33 10.15 -2.87
N ALA A 489 -40.00 10.03 -1.58
CA ALA A 489 -38.98 10.85 -0.95
C ALA A 489 -37.61 10.15 -0.97
N GLN A 490 -36.64 10.77 -1.64
CA GLN A 490 -35.30 10.24 -1.85
C GLN A 490 -34.37 10.59 -0.66
N PRO A 491 -33.43 9.71 -0.30
CA PRO A 491 -32.45 9.92 0.77
C PRO A 491 -31.18 10.62 0.26
N LEU A 492 -30.21 10.83 1.16
CA LEU A 492 -28.81 11.12 0.81
C LEU A 492 -28.04 9.79 0.82
N GLY A 493 -27.42 9.39 -0.30
CA GLY A 493 -26.59 8.18 -0.37
C GLY A 493 -25.24 8.33 0.34
N ILE A 494 -24.68 7.24 0.86
CA ILE A 494 -23.39 7.27 1.60
C ILE A 494 -22.19 7.64 0.71
N ALA A 495 -22.31 7.45 -0.61
CA ALA A 495 -21.38 7.91 -1.63
C ALA A 495 -21.06 9.42 -1.59
N ALA A 496 -21.90 10.21 -0.92
CA ALA A 496 -21.64 11.62 -0.61
C ALA A 496 -20.45 11.87 0.35
N SER A 497 -19.80 10.81 0.85
CA SER A 497 -18.68 10.86 1.78
C SER A 497 -17.43 10.20 1.16
N GLY A 498 -16.51 11.00 0.59
CA GLY A 498 -15.25 10.50 0.02
C GLY A 498 -14.42 9.66 0.99
N ARG A 499 -14.37 10.06 2.27
CA ARG A 499 -13.79 9.25 3.36
C ARG A 499 -14.38 7.83 3.44
N TRP A 500 -15.69 7.67 3.21
CA TRP A 500 -16.32 6.35 3.25
C TRP A 500 -16.08 5.56 1.96
N MET A 501 -16.05 6.23 0.81
CA MET A 501 -15.62 5.60 -0.45
C MET A 501 -14.17 5.07 -0.35
N LEU A 502 -13.29 5.77 0.37
CA LEU A 502 -11.92 5.33 0.66
C LEU A 502 -11.82 4.18 1.67
N HIS A 503 -12.78 4.05 2.58
CA HIS A 503 -12.89 2.87 3.44
C HIS A 503 -13.08 1.61 2.59
N GLU A 504 -14.11 1.64 1.73
CA GLU A 504 -14.46 0.53 0.85
C GLU A 504 -13.39 0.29 -0.24
N ALA A 505 -12.69 1.34 -0.69
CA ALA A 505 -11.53 1.20 -1.57
C ALA A 505 -10.38 0.41 -0.92
N GLY A 506 -10.25 0.46 0.42
CA GLY A 506 -9.34 -0.39 1.18
C GLY A 506 -9.63 -1.88 0.99
N HIS A 507 -10.90 -2.28 1.08
CA HIS A 507 -11.34 -3.65 0.78
C HIS A 507 -11.15 -4.01 -0.71
N TYR A 508 -11.35 -3.07 -1.63
CA TYR A 508 -11.08 -3.31 -3.06
C TYR A 508 -9.60 -3.65 -3.32
N LEU A 509 -8.65 -2.93 -2.71
CA LEU A 509 -7.22 -3.21 -2.86
C LEU A 509 -6.89 -4.66 -2.47
N LEU A 510 -7.40 -5.12 -1.32
CA LEU A 510 -7.17 -6.49 -0.84
C LEU A 510 -7.86 -7.53 -1.72
N ALA A 511 -9.13 -7.31 -2.08
CA ALA A 511 -9.90 -8.23 -2.89
C ALA A 511 -9.36 -8.37 -4.31
N ALA A 512 -8.83 -7.29 -4.90
CA ALA A 512 -8.22 -7.30 -6.22
C ALA A 512 -6.83 -7.96 -6.25
N ARG A 513 -6.04 -7.83 -5.17
CA ARG A 513 -4.63 -8.23 -5.13
C ARG A 513 -4.38 -9.59 -4.47
N ILE A 514 -4.90 -9.80 -3.27
CA ILE A 514 -4.71 -11.03 -2.46
C ILE A 514 -5.98 -11.90 -2.39
N GLY A 515 -7.13 -11.42 -2.88
CA GLY A 515 -8.36 -12.20 -2.98
C GLY A 515 -9.05 -12.37 -1.63
N GLN A 516 -8.84 -11.43 -0.73
CA GLN A 516 -9.42 -11.40 0.62
C GLN A 516 -10.06 -10.01 0.84
N LEU A 517 -11.14 -9.95 1.62
CA LEU A 517 -11.77 -8.67 1.97
C LEU A 517 -11.03 -7.94 3.11
N GLU A 518 -10.28 -8.68 3.93
CA GLU A 518 -9.61 -8.18 5.13
C GLU A 518 -8.13 -8.61 5.12
N PHE A 519 -7.28 -7.97 5.94
CA PHE A 519 -6.01 -8.58 6.33
C PHE A 519 -6.27 -9.55 7.49
N ASP A 520 -5.45 -10.60 7.59
CA ASP A 520 -5.53 -11.56 8.69
C ASP A 520 -5.25 -10.93 10.08
N PHE A 521 -4.64 -9.73 10.12
CA PHE A 521 -4.35 -8.95 11.34
C PHE A 521 -5.23 -7.70 11.54
N ALA A 522 -5.99 -7.23 10.53
CA ALA A 522 -6.79 -6.00 10.58
C ALA A 522 -7.87 -5.94 9.48
N HIS A 523 -9.03 -5.34 9.80
CA HIS A 523 -10.19 -5.35 8.89
C HIS A 523 -9.91 -4.76 7.49
N SER A 524 -9.21 -3.62 7.38
CA SER A 524 -8.77 -3.07 6.10
C SER A 524 -7.74 -1.94 6.29
N PRO A 525 -7.07 -1.44 5.23
CA PRO A 525 -6.33 -0.17 5.27
C PRO A 525 -7.24 1.07 5.13
N GLY A 526 -8.55 0.88 4.94
CA GLY A 526 -9.53 1.88 4.54
C GLY A 526 -9.71 3.06 5.50
N ASP A 527 -9.71 2.83 6.82
CA ASP A 527 -9.67 3.95 7.80
C ASP A 527 -8.43 4.83 7.59
N ALA A 528 -7.27 4.24 7.30
CA ALA A 528 -6.02 4.96 7.10
C ALA A 528 -6.04 5.79 5.80
N LEU A 529 -6.50 5.20 4.70
CA LEU A 529 -6.73 5.91 3.43
C LEU A 529 -7.67 7.10 3.63
N ALA A 530 -8.79 6.88 4.32
CA ALA A 530 -9.80 7.88 4.62
C ALA A 530 -9.32 8.99 5.57
N ALA A 531 -8.42 8.69 6.49
CA ALA A 531 -7.77 9.66 7.37
C ALA A 531 -6.79 10.56 6.59
N VAL A 532 -5.79 9.92 5.95
CA VAL A 532 -4.64 10.59 5.35
C VAL A 532 -5.00 11.41 4.09
N ALA A 533 -5.84 10.89 3.20
CA ALA A 533 -6.18 11.61 1.95
C ALA A 533 -6.93 12.93 2.20
N HIS A 534 -7.69 13.03 3.29
CA HIS A 534 -8.58 14.15 3.57
C HIS A 534 -8.06 15.14 4.62
N ASP A 535 -7.10 14.78 5.48
CA ASP A 535 -6.54 15.70 6.49
C ASP A 535 -5.81 16.95 5.93
N PRO A 536 -4.98 16.88 4.86
CA PRO A 536 -4.08 17.98 4.46
C PRO A 536 -4.72 19.35 4.28
N THR A 537 -6.00 19.36 3.91
CA THR A 537 -6.81 20.56 3.75
C THR A 537 -8.16 20.47 4.47
N SER A 538 -8.31 19.58 5.46
CA SER A 538 -9.53 19.49 6.28
C SER A 538 -9.60 20.67 7.25
N ARG A 539 -10.80 21.23 7.38
CA ARG A 539 -11.14 22.21 8.41
C ARG A 539 -11.00 21.64 9.82
N LEU A 540 -10.99 20.33 10.00
CA LEU A 540 -10.84 19.68 11.31
C LEU A 540 -9.39 19.65 11.80
N ALA A 541 -8.41 19.76 10.89
CA ALA A 541 -6.98 19.83 11.21
C ALA A 541 -6.53 21.21 11.75
N ASP A 542 -7.45 22.18 11.86
CA ASP A 542 -7.20 23.52 12.40
C ASP A 542 -8.14 23.80 13.60
N PRO A 543 -7.65 23.75 14.86
CA PRO A 543 -8.49 24.04 16.03
C PRO A 543 -8.90 25.53 16.15
N ARG A 544 -8.20 26.43 15.45
CA ARG A 544 -8.43 27.88 15.57
C ARG A 544 -9.83 28.24 15.08
N ARG A 545 -10.38 29.36 15.57
CA ARG A 545 -11.74 29.85 15.23
C ARG A 545 -12.90 28.88 15.62
N GLY A 546 -12.66 27.97 16.57
CA GLY A 546 -13.71 27.23 17.30
C GLY A 546 -13.98 25.80 16.81
N VAL A 547 -12.96 25.08 16.38
CA VAL A 547 -12.97 23.61 16.23
C VAL A 547 -12.26 23.02 17.44
N ASN A 548 -12.75 21.91 18.01
CA ASN A 548 -11.98 21.21 19.04
C ASN A 548 -10.84 20.42 18.37
N ALA A 549 -9.62 20.47 18.91
CA ALA A 549 -8.44 19.80 18.34
C ALA A 549 -8.68 18.29 18.13
N ASP A 550 -9.36 17.65 19.08
CA ASP A 550 -9.74 16.23 19.04
C ASP A 550 -10.54 15.86 17.77
N MET A 551 -11.19 16.83 17.12
CA MET A 551 -11.99 16.58 15.92
C MET A 551 -11.15 16.18 14.70
N ARG A 552 -9.85 16.50 14.67
CA ARG A 552 -8.95 16.06 13.59
C ARG A 552 -8.94 14.55 13.48
N PHE A 553 -8.89 13.87 14.64
CA PHE A 553 -8.63 12.44 14.75
C PHE A 553 -9.85 11.53 14.57
N PHE A 554 -11.01 12.07 14.18
CA PHE A 554 -12.21 11.28 13.84
C PHE A 554 -12.19 10.91 12.35
N THR A 555 -12.19 9.61 12.03
CA THR A 555 -12.16 9.15 10.64
C THR A 555 -13.47 9.44 9.89
N TYR A 556 -14.62 9.42 10.57
CA TYR A 556 -15.95 9.64 9.94
C TYR A 556 -16.75 10.76 10.63
N PRO A 557 -16.35 12.04 10.47
CA PRO A 557 -16.98 13.17 11.16
C PRO A 557 -18.30 13.62 10.53
N PHE A 558 -18.51 13.33 9.23
CA PHE A 558 -19.74 13.65 8.50
C PHE A 558 -20.86 12.65 8.82
N VAL A 559 -20.74 11.43 8.28
CA VAL A 559 -21.58 10.28 8.65
C VAL A 559 -21.05 9.74 9.98
N PHE A 560 -21.47 10.37 11.08
CA PHE A 560 -20.83 10.24 12.40
C PHE A 560 -20.70 8.80 12.89
N ALA A 561 -19.50 8.23 12.76
CA ALA A 561 -19.08 6.98 13.38
C ALA A 561 -17.85 7.24 14.25
N PRO A 562 -17.79 6.71 15.49
CA PRO A 562 -16.76 7.08 16.49
C PRO A 562 -15.42 6.35 16.29
N ARG A 563 -15.02 6.09 15.03
CA ARG A 563 -13.69 5.56 14.71
C ARG A 563 -12.65 6.67 14.83
N ARG A 564 -11.47 6.35 15.37
CA ARG A 564 -10.38 7.31 15.56
C ARG A 564 -9.01 6.77 15.12
N HIS A 565 -8.11 7.70 14.81
CA HIS A 565 -6.76 7.45 14.33
C HIS A 565 -5.68 8.16 15.19
N ASP A 566 -5.90 8.20 16.51
CA ASP A 566 -5.00 8.71 17.56
C ASP A 566 -4.97 7.80 18.81
N ARG A 567 -5.22 6.50 18.62
CA ARG A 567 -5.40 5.54 19.72
C ARG A 567 -4.11 5.33 20.53
N SER A 568 -4.19 5.38 21.85
CA SER A 568 -3.01 5.22 22.72
C SER A 568 -2.66 3.74 22.96
N PRO A 569 -1.41 3.28 22.74
CA PRO A 569 -1.00 1.90 23.04
C PRO A 569 -1.06 1.60 24.55
N LEU A 570 -0.96 2.62 25.41
CA LEU A 570 -1.15 2.48 26.87
C LEU A 570 -2.55 1.94 27.24
N GLN A 571 -3.57 2.19 26.40
CA GLN A 571 -4.93 1.66 26.56
C GLN A 571 -5.12 0.29 25.89
N GLY A 572 -4.05 -0.35 25.41
CA GLY A 572 -4.10 -1.65 24.74
C GLY A 572 -4.41 -1.59 23.23
N TRP A 573 -4.47 -0.39 22.63
CA TRP A 573 -4.55 -0.19 21.17
C TRP A 573 -3.17 -0.32 20.48
N GLY A 574 -2.29 -1.19 20.99
CA GLY A 574 -1.00 -1.48 20.37
C GLY A 574 -1.03 -2.76 19.54
N TRP A 575 -0.05 -2.96 18.66
CA TRP A 575 0.05 -4.16 17.82
C TRP A 575 0.22 -5.44 18.64
N TYR A 576 0.88 -5.40 19.80
CA TYR A 576 0.86 -6.48 20.80
C TYR A 576 0.01 -6.15 22.04
N GLY A 577 -0.86 -5.15 21.94
CA GLY A 577 -1.77 -4.73 22.99
C GLY A 577 -3.06 -5.56 23.06
N TYR A 578 -3.74 -5.48 24.20
CA TYR A 578 -4.95 -6.27 24.53
C TYR A 578 -6.04 -6.25 23.42
N LEU A 579 -6.18 -5.15 22.68
CA LEU A 579 -7.21 -4.99 21.64
C LEU A 579 -6.81 -5.57 20.27
N ASN A 580 -5.51 -5.74 20.00
CA ASN A 580 -5.04 -6.54 18.87
C ASN A 580 -4.99 -8.03 19.23
N ARG A 581 -4.61 -8.37 20.47
CA ARG A 581 -4.31 -9.75 20.90
C ARG A 581 -5.38 -10.78 20.50
N ALA A 582 -6.65 -10.42 20.68
CA ALA A 582 -7.77 -11.29 20.31
C ALA A 582 -7.90 -11.58 18.80
N VAL A 583 -7.20 -10.85 17.92
CA VAL A 583 -7.11 -11.10 16.47
C VAL A 583 -5.94 -12.05 16.17
N ILE A 584 -4.73 -11.76 16.67
CA ILE A 584 -3.54 -12.61 16.46
C ILE A 584 -3.59 -13.97 17.19
N GLU A 585 -4.52 -14.16 18.13
CA GLU A 585 -4.84 -15.45 18.76
C GLU A 585 -5.96 -16.23 18.01
N GLN A 586 -6.66 -15.63 17.04
CA GLN A 586 -7.66 -16.34 16.24
C GLN A 586 -7.00 -17.06 15.06
N VAL A 587 -7.25 -18.36 14.93
CA VAL A 587 -6.91 -19.13 13.72
C VAL A 587 -7.65 -18.49 12.52
N PRO A 588 -6.96 -17.88 11.54
CA PRO A 588 -7.64 -17.04 10.55
C PRO A 588 -8.44 -17.88 9.55
N GLY A 589 -9.76 -17.68 9.53
CA GLY A 589 -10.69 -18.42 8.68
C GLY A 589 -10.64 -18.00 7.21
N ARG A 590 -10.60 -18.96 6.29
CA ARG A 590 -10.85 -18.71 4.86
C ARG A 590 -12.22 -18.01 4.71
N CYS A 591 -12.28 -16.88 4.01
CA CYS A 591 -13.49 -16.08 3.83
C CYS A 591 -14.16 -15.59 5.14
N GLY A 592 -13.47 -15.62 6.28
CA GLY A 592 -14.01 -15.19 7.56
C GLY A 592 -14.00 -13.68 7.73
N VAL A 593 -15.13 -13.08 8.14
CA VAL A 593 -15.15 -11.71 8.68
C VAL A 593 -14.50 -11.75 10.05
N THR A 594 -13.27 -11.25 10.17
CA THR A 594 -12.65 -11.03 11.48
C THR A 594 -13.37 -9.87 12.16
N LYS A 595 -13.31 -9.77 13.49
CA LYS A 595 -13.83 -8.58 14.20
C LYS A 595 -12.80 -7.44 14.22
N GLY A 596 -12.09 -7.26 13.10
CA GLY A 596 -10.86 -6.49 12.96
C GLY A 596 -10.99 -4.97 13.05
N TYR A 597 -12.19 -4.40 13.24
CA TYR A 597 -12.42 -2.95 13.40
C TYR A 597 -11.64 -2.30 14.56
N LEU A 598 -11.16 -3.10 15.52
CA LEU A 598 -10.24 -2.63 16.56
C LEU A 598 -8.83 -2.47 15.98
N SER A 599 -8.26 -3.51 15.38
CA SER A 599 -6.94 -3.48 14.72
C SER A 599 -6.88 -2.52 13.53
N GLU A 600 -7.98 -2.27 12.82
CA GLU A 600 -8.03 -1.24 11.77
C GLU A 600 -7.81 0.18 12.33
N GLN A 601 -8.29 0.49 13.54
CA GLN A 601 -7.97 1.77 14.20
C GLN A 601 -6.53 1.81 14.73
N ILE A 602 -5.91 0.67 15.02
CA ILE A 602 -4.47 0.56 15.34
C ILE A 602 -3.64 0.85 14.08
N LEU A 603 -3.98 0.23 12.95
CA LEU A 603 -3.37 0.50 11.64
C LEU A 603 -3.58 1.95 11.21
N SER A 604 -4.79 2.48 11.34
CA SER A 604 -5.08 3.87 11.00
C SER A 604 -4.37 4.87 11.90
N THR A 605 -4.16 4.56 13.19
CA THR A 605 -3.33 5.40 14.08
C THR A 605 -1.87 5.34 13.67
N THR A 606 -1.35 4.14 13.37
CA THR A 606 0.02 3.90 12.89
C THR A 606 0.32 4.72 11.63
N VAL A 607 -0.48 4.53 10.58
CA VAL A 607 -0.29 5.19 9.29
C VAL A 607 -0.57 6.70 9.38
N PHE A 608 -1.48 7.15 10.25
CA PHE A 608 -1.66 8.59 10.49
C PHE A 608 -0.49 9.21 11.26
N ARG A 609 0.16 8.48 12.19
CA ARG A 609 1.40 8.95 12.82
C ARG A 609 2.55 9.05 11.82
N LEU A 610 2.69 8.08 10.91
CA LEU A 610 3.63 8.16 9.76
C LEU A 610 3.36 9.41 8.91
N TYR A 611 2.10 9.63 8.52
CA TYR A 611 1.68 10.83 7.78
C TYR A 611 2.08 12.12 8.49
N ARG A 612 1.80 12.23 9.80
CA ARG A 612 2.17 13.39 10.62
C ARG A 612 3.70 13.60 10.62
N ALA A 613 4.47 12.53 10.81
CA ALA A 613 5.94 12.58 10.86
C ALA A 613 6.59 12.99 9.52
N LEU A 614 6.03 12.55 8.38
CA LEU A 614 6.47 12.94 7.03
C LEU A 614 6.06 14.39 6.63
N GLY A 615 5.59 15.21 7.57
CA GLY A 615 5.18 16.61 7.33
C GLY A 615 3.68 16.86 7.37
N GLY A 616 2.86 15.88 7.76
CA GLY A 616 1.42 16.04 7.99
C GLY A 616 1.06 17.01 9.13
N ASP A 617 2.01 17.31 10.03
CA ASP A 617 1.84 18.34 11.08
C ASP A 617 2.38 19.74 10.69
N THR A 618 3.06 19.88 9.55
CA THR A 618 3.75 21.14 9.16
C THR A 618 2.82 22.36 9.13
N LEU A 619 3.32 23.46 9.69
CA LEU A 619 2.71 24.79 9.68
C LEU A 619 3.60 25.72 8.86
N ASN A 620 3.03 26.70 8.17
CA ASN A 620 3.79 27.75 7.51
C ASN A 620 4.25 28.83 8.52
N ALA A 621 5.03 29.81 8.05
CA ALA A 621 5.54 30.94 8.84
C ALA A 621 4.46 31.80 9.56
N ALA A 622 3.18 31.70 9.18
CA ALA A 622 2.07 32.38 9.85
C ALA A 622 1.36 31.52 10.91
N GLY A 623 1.81 30.27 11.14
CA GLY A 623 1.13 29.31 12.00
C GLY A 623 -0.20 28.79 11.42
N ASP A 624 -0.40 28.90 10.09
CA ASP A 624 -1.45 28.20 9.36
C ASP A 624 -0.97 26.80 8.93
N PRO A 625 -1.85 25.80 8.76
CA PRO A 625 -1.49 24.51 8.16
C PRO A 625 -0.83 24.67 6.79
N ASP A 626 0.36 24.10 6.61
CA ASP A 626 1.01 24.09 5.30
C ASP A 626 0.32 23.08 4.37
N HIS A 627 -0.59 23.57 3.55
CA HIS A 627 -1.35 22.74 2.62
C HIS A 627 -0.51 22.12 1.48
N LEU A 628 0.74 22.55 1.27
CA LEU A 628 1.62 21.98 0.25
C LEU A 628 2.39 20.80 0.82
N VAL A 629 3.16 21.02 1.89
CA VAL A 629 3.92 19.99 2.60
C VAL A 629 2.99 18.89 3.11
N ARG A 630 1.83 19.24 3.67
CA ARG A 630 0.83 18.24 4.11
C ARG A 630 0.25 17.43 2.96
N ARG A 631 0.10 17.98 1.75
CA ARG A 631 -0.35 17.19 0.58
C ARG A 631 0.75 16.23 0.13
N ARG A 632 2.02 16.63 0.15
CA ARG A 632 3.16 15.77 -0.21
C ARG A 632 3.29 14.61 0.80
N ALA A 633 3.23 14.91 2.09
CA ALA A 633 3.23 13.92 3.16
C ALA A 633 2.10 12.87 3.00
N ALA A 634 0.89 13.31 2.63
CA ALA A 634 -0.23 12.41 2.38
C ALA A 634 0.00 11.54 1.13
N ALA A 635 0.43 12.15 0.02
CA ALA A 635 0.73 11.45 -1.22
C ALA A 635 1.81 10.37 -1.02
N VAL A 636 2.90 10.69 -0.33
CA VAL A 636 3.98 9.73 0.01
C VAL A 636 3.45 8.61 0.92
N THR A 637 2.68 8.94 1.96
CA THR A 637 2.13 7.93 2.88
C THR A 637 1.19 6.95 2.15
N LEU A 638 0.33 7.46 1.27
CA LEU A 638 -0.55 6.65 0.44
C LEU A 638 0.25 5.82 -0.59
N PHE A 639 1.32 6.37 -1.17
CA PHE A 639 2.21 5.66 -2.09
C PHE A 639 2.87 4.47 -1.38
N LEU A 640 3.50 4.69 -0.23
CA LEU A 640 4.14 3.63 0.57
C LEU A 640 3.12 2.52 0.89
N LEU A 641 1.94 2.87 1.41
CA LEU A 641 0.91 1.89 1.78
C LEU A 641 0.35 1.12 0.58
N ILE A 642 -0.03 1.80 -0.51
CA ILE A 642 -0.65 1.13 -1.67
C ILE A 642 0.40 0.33 -2.47
N ARG A 643 1.65 0.80 -2.57
CA ARG A 643 2.74 0.03 -3.17
C ARG A 643 3.18 -1.15 -2.31
N ALA A 644 3.12 -1.05 -0.97
CA ALA A 644 3.36 -2.19 -0.09
C ALA A 644 2.31 -3.29 -0.33
N ILE A 645 1.03 -2.92 -0.41
CA ILE A 645 -0.06 -3.86 -0.75
C ILE A 645 0.11 -4.43 -2.17
N ALA A 646 0.55 -3.63 -3.15
CA ALA A 646 0.92 -4.15 -4.48
C ALA A 646 2.09 -5.14 -4.41
N GLY A 647 3.04 -4.92 -3.51
CA GLY A 647 4.16 -5.82 -3.24
C GLY A 647 3.79 -7.10 -2.47
N LEU A 648 2.53 -7.27 -2.04
CA LEU A 648 2.03 -8.54 -1.50
C LEU A 648 1.76 -9.54 -2.63
N ALA A 649 1.96 -10.82 -2.32
CA ALA A 649 1.81 -11.93 -3.25
C ALA A 649 0.97 -13.06 -2.62
N GLN A 650 1.39 -13.49 -1.43
CA GLN A 650 0.56 -14.19 -0.44
C GLN A 650 -0.17 -13.15 0.46
N SER A 651 -1.25 -13.56 1.13
CA SER A 651 -1.86 -12.71 2.18
C SER A 651 -0.93 -12.65 3.42
N PRO A 652 -0.60 -11.45 3.93
CA PRO A 652 0.28 -11.29 5.08
C PRO A 652 -0.41 -11.75 6.36
N SER A 653 0.15 -12.79 7.00
CA SER A 653 -0.33 -13.30 8.30
C SER A 653 -0.13 -12.33 9.46
N ARG A 654 0.70 -11.31 9.26
CA ARG A 654 1.23 -10.42 10.31
C ARG A 654 1.37 -8.98 9.83
N ALA A 655 1.20 -8.02 10.75
CA ALA A 655 1.27 -6.60 10.42
C ALA A 655 2.71 -6.15 10.09
N GLU A 656 3.70 -6.83 10.65
CA GLU A 656 5.13 -6.67 10.36
C GLU A 656 5.44 -6.90 8.86
N ALA A 657 4.69 -7.76 8.17
CA ALA A 657 4.87 -7.97 6.72
C ALA A 657 4.34 -6.81 5.87
N LEU A 658 3.39 -6.02 6.39
CA LEU A 658 2.95 -4.76 5.76
C LEU A 658 3.92 -3.62 6.09
N GLU A 659 4.41 -3.55 7.33
CA GLU A 659 5.42 -2.57 7.78
C GLU A 659 6.72 -2.72 6.97
N LEU A 660 7.31 -3.91 6.92
CA LEU A 660 8.47 -4.19 6.08
C LEU A 660 8.16 -3.97 4.59
N GLY A 661 6.94 -4.27 4.14
CA GLY A 661 6.49 -3.94 2.78
C GLY A 661 6.50 -2.43 2.48
N MET A 662 6.30 -1.57 3.48
CA MET A 662 6.40 -0.11 3.37
C MET A 662 7.86 0.38 3.51
N GLU A 663 8.70 -0.27 4.33
CA GLU A 663 10.15 -0.06 4.31
C GLU A 663 10.74 -0.39 2.93
N ASP A 664 10.44 -1.57 2.39
CA ASP A 664 10.88 -2.08 1.09
C ASP A 664 10.65 -1.03 -0.01
N VAL A 665 9.42 -0.49 -0.11
CA VAL A 665 9.06 0.54 -1.12
C VAL A 665 9.88 1.81 -0.95
N SER A 666 10.17 2.25 0.28
CA SER A 666 11.06 3.39 0.51
C SER A 666 12.49 3.06 0.07
N LEU A 667 12.99 1.86 0.38
CA LEU A 667 14.36 1.42 0.12
C LEU A 667 14.66 1.16 -1.37
N THR A 668 13.70 0.64 -2.15
CA THR A 668 13.89 0.31 -3.57
C THR A 668 13.56 1.46 -4.54
N MET A 669 12.86 2.49 -4.06
CA MET A 669 12.55 3.71 -4.82
C MET A 669 13.84 4.44 -5.23
N THR A 670 13.94 4.86 -6.49
CA THR A 670 15.10 5.58 -7.04
C THR A 670 14.87 7.09 -6.99
N GLN A 671 13.93 7.60 -7.78
CA GLN A 671 13.47 8.99 -7.67
C GLN A 671 11.98 9.08 -8.01
N SER A 672 11.22 9.87 -7.25
CA SER A 672 9.77 9.86 -7.36
C SER A 672 9.17 11.26 -7.52
N GLN A 673 8.63 11.50 -8.72
CA GLN A 673 7.70 12.59 -8.96
C GLN A 673 6.32 12.18 -8.39
N ILE A 674 6.17 12.30 -7.06
CA ILE A 674 4.92 12.02 -6.32
C ILE A 674 3.94 13.22 -6.35
N TRP A 675 4.35 14.37 -6.91
CA TRP A 675 3.60 15.63 -6.84
C TRP A 675 2.78 15.99 -8.10
N SER A 676 2.75 15.19 -9.16
CA SER A 676 1.82 15.47 -10.29
C SER A 676 0.34 15.47 -9.84
N LEU A 677 0.01 14.74 -8.77
CA LEU A 677 -1.20 14.72 -7.92
C LEU A 677 -1.79 16.08 -7.43
N ALA A 678 -1.35 17.23 -7.92
CA ALA A 678 -1.48 18.50 -7.19
C ALA A 678 -2.23 19.69 -7.84
N GLY A 679 -2.74 19.60 -9.07
CA GLY A 679 -3.32 20.74 -9.81
C GLY A 679 -4.48 20.48 -10.79
N GLY A 680 -5.14 19.31 -10.76
CA GLY A 680 -6.16 18.89 -11.74
C GLY A 680 -7.62 18.80 -11.24
N ASP A 681 -8.56 18.88 -12.18
CA ASP A 681 -10.00 18.66 -11.95
C ASP A 681 -10.32 17.16 -11.76
N GLY A 682 -10.30 16.69 -10.52
CA GLY A 682 -10.73 15.33 -10.16
C GLY A 682 -10.04 14.72 -8.93
N GLU A 683 -9.03 15.39 -8.38
CA GLU A 683 -8.10 14.82 -7.39
C GLU A 683 -8.73 14.31 -6.10
N LEU A 684 -8.18 13.19 -5.61
CA LEU A 684 -8.54 12.56 -4.34
C LEU A 684 -8.05 13.34 -3.11
N ILE A 685 -6.90 14.02 -3.21
CA ILE A 685 -6.31 14.85 -2.15
C ILE A 685 -6.60 16.32 -2.46
N PRO A 686 -7.65 16.97 -1.89
CA PRO A 686 -8.21 18.17 -2.51
C PRO A 686 -7.33 19.43 -2.39
N VAL A 687 -7.11 20.12 -3.52
CA VAL A 687 -6.48 21.45 -3.62
C VAL A 687 -7.22 22.48 -2.74
N PRO A 688 -6.54 23.42 -2.06
CA PRO A 688 -7.18 24.53 -1.34
C PRO A 688 -8.10 25.38 -2.24
N HIS A 689 -9.27 25.76 -1.71
CA HIS A 689 -10.24 26.57 -2.45
C HIS A 689 -9.77 28.04 -2.51
N GLN A 690 -9.32 28.48 -3.68
CA GLN A 690 -9.05 29.90 -3.98
C GLN A 690 -10.34 30.73 -3.83
N PRO A 691 -10.32 31.91 -3.17
CA PRO A 691 -11.49 32.80 -3.11
C PRO A 691 -11.95 33.25 -4.51
N GLU A 692 -13.26 33.45 -4.70
CA GLU A 692 -13.77 34.03 -5.95
C GLU A 692 -13.13 35.41 -6.20
N GLY A 693 -12.36 35.54 -7.28
CA GLY A 693 -11.67 36.78 -7.65
C GLY A 693 -10.24 36.93 -7.13
N SER A 694 -9.63 35.94 -6.47
CA SER A 694 -8.17 35.94 -6.31
C SER A 694 -7.47 35.66 -7.65
N ALA A 695 -6.29 36.25 -7.84
CA ALA A 695 -5.44 35.91 -8.98
C ALA A 695 -4.93 34.45 -8.82
N PRO A 696 -4.83 33.66 -9.90
CA PRO A 696 -4.18 32.36 -9.84
C PRO A 696 -2.74 32.52 -9.35
N GLN A 697 -2.42 31.99 -8.17
CA GLN A 697 -1.03 31.82 -7.78
C GLN A 697 -0.40 30.78 -8.71
N PRO A 698 0.82 30.99 -9.22
CA PRO A 698 1.55 29.92 -9.87
C PRO A 698 1.72 28.77 -8.87
N ALA A 699 1.43 27.54 -9.30
CA ALA A 699 1.75 26.37 -8.48
C ALA A 699 3.27 26.31 -8.30
N PRO A 700 3.79 26.14 -7.08
CA PRO A 700 5.22 26.11 -6.84
C PRO A 700 5.87 24.90 -7.53
N THR A 701 7.07 25.10 -8.08
CA THR A 701 7.80 24.05 -8.79
C THR A 701 8.10 22.90 -7.84
N PRO A 702 7.79 21.64 -8.18
CA PRO A 702 7.83 20.57 -7.19
C PRO A 702 9.25 20.12 -6.86
N VAL A 703 9.57 20.02 -5.57
CA VAL A 703 10.72 19.24 -5.10
C VAL A 703 10.34 17.76 -5.14
N PRO A 704 11.02 16.90 -5.95
CA PRO A 704 10.72 15.47 -6.01
C PRO A 704 11.04 14.76 -4.71
N TRP A 705 10.33 13.67 -4.41
CA TRP A 705 10.62 12.86 -3.22
C TRP A 705 11.66 11.78 -3.54
N GLN A 706 12.72 11.71 -2.74
CA GLN A 706 13.86 10.82 -2.94
C GLN A 706 13.65 9.46 -2.28
N GLY A 707 14.25 8.40 -2.83
CA GLY A 707 14.26 7.09 -2.19
C GLY A 707 15.10 7.06 -0.91
N GLY A 708 14.89 6.01 -0.10
CA GLY A 708 15.57 5.78 1.18
C GLY A 708 15.00 6.55 2.37
N VAL A 709 14.68 7.84 2.20
CA VAL A 709 14.44 8.80 3.30
C VAL A 709 13.30 8.45 4.28
N ALA A 710 12.33 7.61 3.90
CA ALA A 710 11.14 7.36 4.71
C ALA A 710 11.17 6.06 5.54
N HIS A 711 12.15 5.17 5.32
CA HIS A 711 12.05 3.80 5.84
C HIS A 711 12.16 3.72 7.37
N LYS A 712 13.08 4.48 7.99
CA LYS A 712 13.14 4.58 9.45
C LYS A 712 11.88 5.20 10.05
N VAL A 713 11.26 6.18 9.36
CA VAL A 713 9.97 6.78 9.79
C VAL A 713 8.83 5.78 9.74
N VAL A 714 8.80 4.88 8.74
CA VAL A 714 7.85 3.75 8.69
C VAL A 714 8.05 2.86 9.92
N ARG A 715 9.26 2.35 10.12
CA ARG A 715 9.65 1.54 11.29
C ARG A 715 9.20 2.19 12.61
N TRP A 716 9.56 3.45 12.82
CA TRP A 716 9.21 4.17 14.04
C TRP A 716 7.69 4.34 14.22
N ALA A 717 6.92 4.56 13.15
CA ALA A 717 5.47 4.74 13.27
C ALA A 717 4.76 3.47 13.76
N PHE A 718 5.29 2.29 13.43
CA PHE A 718 4.82 1.00 13.94
C PHE A 718 5.35 0.68 15.35
N GLU A 719 6.62 0.96 15.62
CA GLU A 719 7.23 0.91 16.96
C GLU A 719 6.40 1.77 17.93
N ALA A 720 6.01 2.96 17.49
CA ALA A 720 5.21 3.90 18.24
C ALA A 720 3.84 3.38 18.67
N GLN A 721 3.35 2.36 17.97
CA GLN A 721 2.09 1.71 18.24
C GLN A 721 2.29 0.32 18.86
N GLY A 722 3.43 0.05 19.50
CA GLY A 722 3.68 -1.18 20.25
C GLY A 722 3.76 -2.42 19.36
N MET A 723 4.36 -2.27 18.18
CA MET A 723 4.99 -3.38 17.44
C MET A 723 6.39 -3.65 18.04
N PHE A 724 7.04 -4.77 17.71
CA PHE A 724 8.39 -5.13 18.21
C PHE A 724 8.44 -5.30 19.75
N PRO A 725 7.71 -6.30 20.29
CA PRO A 725 7.77 -6.65 21.70
C PRO A 725 9.12 -7.32 22.04
N GLY A 726 9.59 -7.13 23.28
CA GLY A 726 10.71 -7.93 23.80
C GLY A 726 10.35 -9.40 24.08
N ASP A 727 9.05 -9.72 24.12
CA ASP A 727 8.50 -11.09 24.16
C ASP A 727 7.10 -11.07 23.52
N PRO A 728 6.90 -11.64 22.31
CA PRO A 728 5.60 -11.65 21.63
C PRO A 728 4.55 -12.52 22.33
N THR A 729 4.92 -13.31 23.34
CA THR A 729 3.96 -14.04 24.17
C THR A 729 3.26 -13.16 25.20
N GLN A 730 3.84 -12.02 25.60
CA GLN A 730 3.24 -11.05 26.52
C GLN A 730 2.28 -10.07 25.82
N ILE A 731 1.54 -9.31 26.64
CA ILE A 731 0.73 -8.17 26.18
C ILE A 731 1.52 -6.88 26.44
N GLN A 732 1.70 -6.07 25.39
CA GLN A 732 2.45 -4.81 25.44
C GLN A 732 1.52 -3.60 25.57
N HIS A 733 1.78 -2.76 26.57
CA HIS A 733 1.04 -1.52 26.86
C HIS A 733 1.98 -0.31 26.79
N GLY A 734 2.55 -0.05 25.62
CA GLY A 734 3.50 1.03 25.37
C GLY A 734 4.11 0.95 23.96
N PRO A 735 5.11 1.80 23.65
CA PRO A 735 5.91 1.68 22.43
C PRO A 735 6.71 0.38 22.37
N GLY A 736 7.20 0.09 21.18
CA GLY A 736 8.07 -1.02 20.81
C GLY A 736 9.50 -0.89 21.28
N LEU A 737 10.29 -1.91 20.97
CA LEU A 737 11.74 -1.82 21.03
C LEU A 737 12.30 -1.12 19.79
N ALA A 738 13.25 -0.20 20.05
CA ALA A 738 14.19 0.30 19.07
C ALA A 738 14.94 -0.84 18.36
N PRO A 739 15.49 -0.62 17.15
CA PRO A 739 16.43 -1.55 16.52
C PRO A 739 17.59 -1.99 17.45
N PRO A 740 18.24 -3.15 17.19
CA PRO A 740 19.25 -3.72 18.10
C PRO A 740 20.43 -2.78 18.37
N VAL A 741 20.88 -2.05 17.37
CA VAL A 741 21.66 -0.81 17.49
C VAL A 741 20.82 0.28 16.84
N ASP A 742 20.71 1.44 17.50
CA ASP A 742 19.89 2.57 17.03
C ASP A 742 20.54 3.85 17.52
N ILE A 743 21.50 4.37 16.76
CA ILE A 743 22.26 5.56 17.16
C ILE A 743 21.53 6.82 16.73
N TYR A 744 21.62 7.86 17.56
CA TYR A 744 20.94 9.13 17.29
C TYR A 744 21.87 10.32 17.52
N ILE A 745 21.60 11.38 16.76
CA ILE A 745 21.93 12.76 17.13
C ILE A 745 20.74 13.33 17.90
N ARG A 746 20.98 14.05 18.99
CA ARG A 746 19.90 14.64 19.79
C ARG A 746 19.29 15.84 19.07
N ASP A 747 18.04 15.71 18.68
CA ASP A 747 17.21 16.78 18.15
C ASP A 747 16.43 17.49 19.26
N ARG A 748 15.62 18.48 18.86
CA ARG A 748 14.71 19.21 19.75
C ARG A 748 13.32 18.56 19.83
N ARG A 749 13.10 17.35 19.31
CA ARG A 749 11.79 16.69 19.33
C ARG A 749 11.47 16.25 20.76
N PRO A 750 10.33 16.65 21.35
CA PRO A 750 10.00 16.25 22.72
C PRO A 750 9.89 14.73 22.87
N GLU A 751 10.55 14.18 23.89
CA GLU A 751 10.72 12.73 24.14
C GLU A 751 9.43 11.99 24.58
N SER A 752 8.27 12.63 24.45
CA SER A 752 6.97 12.05 24.82
C SER A 752 5.77 12.73 24.14
N GLU A 753 4.70 11.94 23.95
CA GLU A 753 3.38 12.41 23.50
C GLU A 753 2.37 12.27 24.66
N THR A 754 1.63 13.33 24.96
CA THR A 754 0.53 13.26 25.95
C THR A 754 -0.72 12.74 25.27
N THR A 755 -1.25 11.61 25.76
CA THR A 755 -2.48 10.98 25.25
C THR A 755 -3.58 11.02 26.32
N GLU A 756 -4.82 10.62 25.97
CA GLU A 756 -5.93 10.45 26.92
C GLU A 756 -5.60 9.51 28.10
N ALA A 757 -4.56 8.67 27.96
CA ALA A 757 -4.08 7.73 28.96
C ALA A 757 -2.91 8.26 29.83
N GLY A 758 -2.42 9.48 29.55
CA GLY A 758 -1.17 10.01 30.10
C GLY A 758 -0.02 10.06 29.08
N PRO A 759 1.21 10.39 29.53
CA PRO A 759 2.37 10.56 28.67
C PRO A 759 2.94 9.22 28.22
N VAL A 760 3.00 8.98 26.92
CA VAL A 760 3.78 7.90 26.30
C VAL A 760 5.20 8.42 26.10
N ARG A 761 6.22 7.73 26.63
CA ARG A 761 7.63 8.14 26.58
C ARG A 761 8.38 7.36 25.50
N TYR A 762 9.22 8.08 24.75
CA TYR A 762 9.93 7.58 23.57
C TYR A 762 11.47 7.65 23.75
N GLY A 763 11.94 8.53 24.63
CA GLY A 763 13.37 8.83 24.84
C GLY A 763 13.91 9.87 23.85
N PRO A 764 15.20 10.21 23.91
CA PRO A 764 15.89 10.99 22.88
C PRO A 764 15.99 10.21 21.56
N GLY A 765 16.25 10.91 20.45
CA GLY A 765 16.16 10.32 19.10
C GLY A 765 14.73 9.95 18.71
N SER A 766 13.75 10.73 19.18
CA SER A 766 12.34 10.32 19.26
C SER A 766 11.55 10.63 17.99
N TYR A 767 10.74 9.66 17.55
CA TYR A 767 9.88 9.75 16.37
C TYR A 767 8.72 10.76 16.44
N ARG A 768 8.57 11.51 17.53
CA ARG A 768 7.40 12.37 17.79
C ARG A 768 7.16 13.32 16.60
N PRO A 769 5.96 13.29 15.96
CA PRO A 769 5.67 14.21 14.88
C PRO A 769 5.70 15.68 15.31
N VAL A 770 6.28 16.51 14.46
CA VAL A 770 6.51 17.95 14.66
C VAL A 770 6.34 18.70 13.33
N SER A 771 6.31 20.03 13.35
CA SER A 771 6.26 20.84 12.13
C SER A 771 7.63 20.81 11.43
N LEU A 772 7.68 20.44 10.14
CA LEU A 772 8.93 20.36 9.38
C LEU A 772 9.32 21.67 8.68
N HIS A 773 8.80 22.81 9.11
CA HIS A 773 9.04 24.13 8.52
C HIS A 773 10.28 24.81 9.14
N PHE A 774 10.99 25.61 8.36
CA PHE A 774 12.13 26.42 8.82
C PHE A 774 11.66 27.72 9.50
N GLY A 775 10.95 27.61 10.62
CA GLY A 775 10.48 28.75 11.42
C GLY A 775 10.62 28.48 12.91
N ALA A 776 10.66 29.55 13.70
CA ALA A 776 11.01 29.66 15.13
C ALA A 776 11.24 28.35 15.93
N ASP A 777 10.25 27.47 16.00
CA ASP A 777 10.34 26.23 16.80
C ASP A 777 11.32 25.20 16.22
N MET A 778 11.36 24.96 14.89
CA MET A 778 12.11 23.91 14.16
C MET A 778 12.50 22.64 14.97
N ASP A 779 11.56 22.01 15.69
CA ASP A 779 11.83 20.90 16.63
C ASP A 779 12.65 19.71 16.05
N TRP A 780 12.70 19.56 14.74
CA TRP A 780 13.42 18.48 14.02
C TRP A 780 14.92 18.75 13.79
N THR A 781 15.43 19.94 14.17
CA THR A 781 16.87 20.26 14.12
C THR A 781 17.59 19.78 15.37
N MET A 782 18.94 19.80 15.36
CA MET A 782 19.77 19.48 16.53
C MET A 782 19.41 20.35 17.75
N ALA A 783 19.61 19.77 18.94
CA ALA A 783 19.60 20.46 20.22
C ALA A 783 21.03 20.89 20.65
N GLU A 784 21.09 21.81 21.59
CA GLU A 784 22.32 22.18 22.30
C GLU A 784 22.29 21.61 23.74
N PRO A 785 23.43 21.11 24.28
CA PRO A 785 24.72 20.92 23.61
C PRO A 785 24.67 19.77 22.60
N PHE A 786 25.66 19.67 21.72
CA PHE A 786 25.70 18.60 20.71
C PHE A 786 25.90 17.21 21.35
N GLU A 787 24.82 16.43 21.40
CA GLU A 787 24.78 15.12 22.04
C GLU A 787 24.43 14.01 21.05
N ILE A 788 25.12 12.89 21.15
CA ILE A 788 24.84 11.66 20.41
C ILE A 788 24.62 10.50 21.37
N GLY A 789 23.84 9.49 21.00
CA GLY A 789 23.60 8.34 21.87
C GLY A 789 23.16 7.08 21.15
N ASN A 790 22.78 6.07 21.92
CA ASN A 790 22.33 4.77 21.41
C ASN A 790 21.06 4.31 22.15
N ARG A 791 19.94 4.20 21.41
CA ARG A 791 18.63 3.77 21.90
C ARG A 791 18.42 2.25 21.79
N GLY A 792 19.32 1.55 21.10
CA GLY A 792 19.29 0.10 20.90
C GLY A 792 19.71 -0.71 22.13
N GLN A 793 19.68 -2.04 22.00
CA GLN A 793 19.99 -2.99 23.08
C GLN A 793 21.43 -3.50 23.07
N PHE A 794 22.21 -3.22 22.02
CA PHE A 794 23.62 -3.61 21.87
C PHE A 794 24.54 -2.38 21.70
N PRO A 795 25.82 -2.44 22.11
CA PRO A 795 26.73 -1.30 21.98
C PRO A 795 27.01 -0.91 20.53
N ALA A 796 26.87 0.39 20.23
CA ALA A 796 27.27 0.95 18.94
C ALA A 796 28.80 1.06 18.86
N THR A 797 29.41 0.55 17.78
CA THR A 797 30.86 0.49 17.60
C THR A 797 31.27 0.93 16.20
N GLY A 798 32.52 1.37 16.01
CA GLY A 798 33.02 1.81 14.70
C GLY A 798 32.30 3.06 14.15
N ILE A 799 31.78 3.91 15.05
CA ILE A 799 30.94 5.06 14.74
C ILE A 799 31.76 6.14 14.02
N LYS A 800 31.28 6.56 12.85
CA LYS A 800 31.83 7.65 12.05
C LYS A 800 30.88 8.84 12.11
N LEU A 801 31.44 10.03 12.08
CA LEU A 801 30.70 11.27 11.88
C LEU A 801 31.21 11.98 10.63
N ARG A 802 30.27 12.39 9.76
CA ARG A 802 30.53 13.26 8.61
C ARG A 802 29.71 14.56 8.78
N ALA A 803 30.27 15.70 8.40
CA ALA A 803 29.57 16.97 8.50
C ALA A 803 29.84 17.86 7.28
N TRP A 804 28.81 18.55 6.78
CA TRP A 804 28.86 19.39 5.59
C TRP A 804 28.31 20.79 5.86
N VAL A 805 29.01 21.79 5.33
CA VAL A 805 28.55 23.19 5.34
C VAL A 805 27.90 23.52 4.00
N GLY A 806 26.68 24.07 4.04
CA GLY A 806 25.91 24.49 2.88
C GLY A 806 25.33 25.90 3.04
N LEU A 807 25.23 26.64 1.93
CA LEU A 807 24.74 28.02 1.90
C LEU A 807 23.47 28.12 1.04
N ALA A 808 22.42 28.76 1.59
CA ALA A 808 21.16 28.96 0.88
C ALA A 808 21.21 30.21 -0.02
N ILE A 809 21.01 30.01 -1.32
CA ILE A 809 20.91 31.08 -2.32
C ILE A 809 19.42 31.40 -2.56
N GLY A 810 19.03 32.63 -2.23
CA GLY A 810 17.67 33.14 -2.39
C GLY A 810 16.69 32.92 -1.21
N PRO A 811 17.10 32.92 0.08
CA PRO A 811 16.19 32.65 1.21
C PRO A 811 15.09 33.71 1.43
N GLY A 812 15.22 34.91 0.86
CA GLY A 812 14.24 36.01 1.01
C GLY A 812 12.91 35.84 0.26
N SER A 813 12.57 34.62 -0.16
CA SER A 813 11.35 34.27 -0.89
C SER A 813 10.26 33.78 0.08
N ALA A 814 8.98 34.04 -0.21
CA ALA A 814 7.87 33.51 0.60
C ALA A 814 7.65 31.98 0.41
N ASP A 815 8.36 31.36 -0.53
CA ASP A 815 8.36 29.93 -0.84
C ASP A 815 9.80 29.37 -0.83
N TRP A 816 10.70 29.98 -0.04
CA TRP A 816 12.13 29.70 -0.12
C TRP A 816 12.52 28.26 0.21
N GLU A 817 11.71 27.52 0.98
CA GLU A 817 11.95 26.09 1.21
C GLU A 817 11.99 25.30 -0.10
N ASN A 818 11.14 25.65 -1.08
CA ASN A 818 11.08 25.01 -2.39
C ASN A 818 11.91 25.78 -3.44
N SER A 819 12.02 27.10 -3.32
CA SER A 819 12.62 27.96 -4.35
C SER A 819 14.11 28.30 -4.16
N ALA A 820 14.68 28.13 -2.96
CA ALA A 820 16.08 28.41 -2.70
C ALA A 820 16.98 27.21 -3.03
N SER A 821 18.15 27.48 -3.59
CA SER A 821 19.15 26.44 -3.90
C SER A 821 20.22 26.39 -2.82
N ILE A 822 20.62 25.20 -2.39
CA ILE A 822 21.75 25.01 -1.45
C ILE A 822 23.03 24.71 -2.24
N VAL A 823 24.10 25.42 -1.93
CA VAL A 823 25.45 25.12 -2.43
C VAL A 823 26.30 24.59 -1.27
N TRP A 824 26.78 23.36 -1.41
CA TRP A 824 27.60 22.66 -0.40
C TRP A 824 29.09 22.88 -0.66
N ALA A 825 29.86 23.21 0.38
CA ALA A 825 31.23 23.73 0.24
C ALA A 825 32.32 22.90 0.95
N ALA A 826 31.99 22.20 2.04
CA ALA A 826 32.97 21.50 2.88
C ALA A 826 32.46 20.12 3.31
N LEU A 827 33.41 19.22 3.64
CA LEU A 827 33.17 17.95 4.33
C LEU A 827 34.23 17.77 5.43
N VAL A 828 33.79 17.67 6.67
CA VAL A 828 34.59 17.23 7.83
C VAL A 828 34.27 15.76 8.11
N THR A 829 35.23 14.97 8.58
CA THR A 829 35.00 13.56 8.94
C THR A 829 35.89 13.14 10.11
N PHE A 830 35.29 12.49 11.11
CA PHE A 830 36.02 11.89 12.23
C PHE A 830 35.41 10.56 12.68
N THR A 831 36.15 9.81 13.49
CA THR A 831 35.73 8.52 14.06
C THR A 831 35.65 8.66 15.58
N ILE A 832 34.53 8.25 16.17
CA ILE A 832 34.35 8.23 17.61
C ILE A 832 34.94 6.92 18.15
N ALA A 833 36.03 7.04 18.90
CA ALA A 833 36.87 5.90 19.28
C ALA A 833 36.24 4.98 20.35
N ASN A 834 35.36 5.52 21.18
CA ASN A 834 34.69 4.78 22.25
C ASN A 834 33.32 4.26 21.77
N PRO A 835 32.94 3.00 22.08
CA PRO A 835 31.57 2.53 21.91
C PRO A 835 30.56 3.35 22.72
N ILE A 836 29.32 3.45 22.22
CA ILE A 836 28.19 3.97 23.00
C ILE A 836 27.33 2.79 23.45
N ALA A 837 27.20 2.61 24.76
CA ALA A 837 26.47 1.49 25.35
C ALA A 837 24.94 1.66 25.21
N PRO A 838 24.15 0.57 25.40
CA PRO A 838 22.68 0.63 25.34
C PRO A 838 22.10 1.64 26.34
N GLY A 839 21.42 2.67 25.83
CA GLY A 839 20.81 3.73 26.63
C GLY A 839 21.74 4.87 27.06
N ASP A 840 23.04 4.79 26.77
CA ASP A 840 24.01 5.85 27.09
C ASP A 840 24.04 6.94 25.98
N SER A 841 24.56 8.12 26.34
CA SER A 841 24.90 9.20 25.42
C SER A 841 26.26 9.83 25.71
N LEU A 842 26.77 10.56 24.73
CA LEU A 842 28.02 11.30 24.74
C LEU A 842 27.75 12.72 24.23
N VAL A 843 28.00 13.71 25.09
CA VAL A 843 28.12 15.11 24.65
C VAL A 843 29.48 15.27 23.97
N LEU A 844 29.47 15.80 22.75
CA LEU A 844 30.67 16.12 21.99
C LEU A 844 31.00 17.62 22.13
N PRO A 845 32.27 18.03 21.99
CA PRO A 845 32.65 19.45 22.04
C PRO A 845 31.99 20.26 20.91
N ASP A 846 31.27 21.33 21.27
CA ASP A 846 30.55 22.18 20.30
C ASP A 846 31.50 22.99 19.39
N ASP A 847 32.75 23.25 19.83
CA ASP A 847 33.76 24.02 19.11
C ASP A 847 34.17 23.38 17.77
N ILE A 848 34.29 22.06 17.73
CA ILE A 848 34.61 21.27 16.52
C ILE A 848 33.63 21.52 15.36
N LEU A 849 32.39 21.94 15.66
CA LEU A 849 31.33 22.13 14.68
C LEU A 849 30.88 23.59 14.53
N THR A 850 30.89 24.39 15.60
CA THR A 850 30.45 25.79 15.55
C THR A 850 31.46 26.70 14.84
N ASP A 851 32.76 26.47 15.00
CA ASP A 851 33.81 27.21 14.24
C ASP A 851 33.62 27.02 12.73
N ALA A 852 33.30 25.79 12.29
CA ALA A 852 33.07 25.44 10.90
C ALA A 852 31.79 26.08 10.29
N LEU A 853 30.83 26.50 11.11
CA LEU A 853 29.68 27.28 10.66
C LEU A 853 29.99 28.80 10.66
N ALA A 854 30.69 29.28 11.68
CA ALA A 854 31.06 30.69 11.86
C ALA A 854 31.95 31.24 10.74
N GLU A 855 32.84 30.42 10.14
CA GLU A 855 33.64 30.82 8.97
C GLU A 855 32.78 31.12 7.71
N PHE A 856 31.51 30.67 7.66
CA PHE A 856 30.63 30.77 6.50
C PHE A 856 29.39 31.66 6.73
N GLU A 857 29.17 32.21 7.92
CA GLU A 857 28.05 33.13 8.21
C GLU A 857 28.25 34.51 7.54
N VAL A 858 27.86 34.62 6.27
CA VAL A 858 27.84 35.88 5.52
C VAL A 858 26.40 36.37 5.34
N ALA A 859 25.90 37.13 6.31
CA ALA A 859 24.58 37.76 6.24
C ALA A 859 24.42 38.58 4.93
N PRO A 860 23.30 38.45 4.19
CA PRO A 860 22.01 37.86 4.59
C PRO A 860 21.79 36.42 4.05
N GLN A 861 22.82 35.55 4.08
CA GLN A 861 22.67 34.13 3.71
C GLN A 861 22.30 33.29 4.92
N VAL A 862 21.40 32.32 4.73
CA VAL A 862 21.15 31.25 5.72
C VAL A 862 22.19 30.15 5.50
N ALA A 863 22.85 29.74 6.57
CA ALA A 863 23.88 28.71 6.56
C ALA A 863 23.36 27.42 7.20
N PHE A 864 23.78 26.28 6.67
CA PHE A 864 23.40 24.94 7.12
C PHE A 864 24.64 24.14 7.49
N LEU A 865 24.62 23.51 8.66
CA LEU A 865 25.55 22.45 9.03
C LEU A 865 24.78 21.14 9.14
N LEU A 866 24.86 20.31 8.12
CA LEU A 866 24.34 18.94 8.11
C LEU A 866 25.37 18.02 8.76
N VAL A 867 24.94 17.18 9.70
CA VAL A 867 25.77 16.19 10.39
C VAL A 867 25.15 14.81 10.22
N GLU A 868 26.00 13.81 9.97
CA GLU A 868 25.67 12.40 9.84
C GLU A 868 26.44 11.58 10.87
N LEU A 869 25.76 10.66 11.56
CA LEU A 869 26.36 9.68 12.47
C LEU A 869 26.06 8.25 11.95
N SER A 870 27.07 7.53 11.46
CA SER A 870 26.88 6.18 10.89
C SER A 870 27.76 5.13 11.55
N CYS A 871 27.21 3.95 11.86
CA CYS A 871 27.96 2.78 12.30
C CYS A 871 27.58 1.54 11.46
N PRO A 872 28.30 0.40 11.55
CA PRO A 872 27.99 -0.75 10.72
C PRO A 872 26.60 -1.36 10.97
N PHE A 873 26.15 -1.37 12.23
CA PHE A 873 24.90 -2.04 12.61
C PHE A 873 23.66 -1.13 12.59
N ASP A 874 23.86 0.19 12.55
CA ASP A 874 22.86 1.18 12.17
C ASP A 874 23.52 2.31 11.36
N ARG A 875 23.12 2.41 10.10
CA ARG A 875 23.67 3.36 9.13
C ARG A 875 22.79 4.58 8.98
N ALA A 876 23.39 5.73 8.72
CA ALA A 876 22.64 6.86 8.21
C ALA A 876 22.14 6.59 6.78
N ASN A 877 20.99 7.18 6.44
CA ASN A 877 20.37 7.16 5.11
C ASN A 877 21.33 7.69 4.01
N THR A 878 22.27 8.56 4.38
CA THR A 878 23.29 9.18 3.51
C THR A 878 24.60 8.38 3.41
N ASP A 879 24.77 7.28 4.14
CA ASP A 879 25.98 6.45 4.09
C ASP A 879 26.09 5.72 2.73
N PRO A 880 27.18 5.90 1.94
CA PRO A 880 27.43 5.15 0.70
C PRO A 880 27.25 3.63 0.83
N ALA A 881 27.58 3.05 1.98
CA ALA A 881 27.49 1.61 2.21
C ALA A 881 26.07 1.12 2.54
N ALA A 882 25.10 2.01 2.79
CA ALA A 882 23.68 1.65 2.82
C ALA A 882 23.11 1.43 1.40
N GLY A 883 23.75 2.01 0.37
CA GLY A 883 23.39 1.82 -1.04
C GLY A 883 21.98 2.33 -1.38
N LEU A 884 21.53 3.40 -0.73
CA LEU A 884 20.21 4.02 -0.92
C LEU A 884 20.26 5.12 -1.98
N ALA A 885 19.10 5.49 -2.53
CA ALA A 885 18.99 6.59 -3.49
C ALA A 885 19.29 7.98 -2.88
N CYS A 886 19.34 8.09 -1.55
CA CYS A 886 19.77 9.25 -0.78
C CYS A 886 21.21 9.16 -0.24
N ALA A 887 22.00 8.15 -0.66
CA ALA A 887 23.38 8.00 -0.23
C ALA A 887 24.32 9.04 -0.87
N VAL A 888 25.32 9.51 -0.13
CA VAL A 888 26.13 10.70 -0.45
C VAL A 888 27.63 10.37 -0.43
N THR A 889 28.31 10.49 -1.57
CA THR A 889 29.74 10.11 -1.74
C THR A 889 30.71 11.30 -1.74
N GLY A 890 30.29 12.46 -1.21
CA GLY A 890 31.08 13.69 -1.20
C GLY A 890 30.16 14.87 -0.89
N THR A 891 30.20 15.92 -1.71
CA THR A 891 29.09 16.88 -1.84
C THR A 891 28.00 16.39 -2.81
N ASP A 892 28.35 15.46 -3.70
CA ASP A 892 27.44 14.94 -4.72
C ASP A 892 26.35 14.06 -4.10
N GLY A 893 25.10 14.31 -4.51
CA GLY A 893 23.90 13.65 -3.97
C GLY A 893 23.26 14.36 -2.77
N LEU A 894 23.88 15.40 -2.21
CA LEU A 894 23.28 16.20 -1.13
C LEU A 894 22.02 16.95 -1.58
N PRO A 895 21.06 17.22 -0.67
CA PRO A 895 19.85 17.98 -0.97
C PRO A 895 20.14 19.36 -1.57
N GLY A 896 19.61 19.61 -2.77
CA GLY A 896 19.76 20.90 -3.47
C GLY A 896 18.78 21.99 -3.02
N THR A 897 17.81 21.69 -2.16
CA THR A 897 16.80 22.65 -1.63
C THR A 897 16.59 22.44 -0.13
N PRO A 898 16.19 23.47 0.63
CA PRO A 898 15.87 23.32 2.05
C PRO A 898 14.74 22.31 2.29
N ARG A 899 13.73 22.23 1.41
CA ARG A 899 12.64 21.26 1.54
C ARG A 899 13.13 19.82 1.45
N ALA A 900 14.04 19.51 0.52
CA ALA A 900 14.66 18.20 0.43
C ALA A 900 15.58 17.91 1.62
N LEU A 901 16.28 18.93 2.14
CA LEU A 901 17.13 18.80 3.33
C LEU A 901 16.31 18.46 4.58
N ALA A 902 15.17 19.14 4.77
CA ALA A 902 14.26 18.86 5.86
C ALA A 902 13.54 17.50 5.70
N ASP A 903 13.20 17.08 4.48
CA ASP A 903 12.64 15.74 4.24
C ASP A 903 13.65 14.61 4.52
N LEU A 904 14.94 14.86 4.25
CA LEU A 904 16.04 13.93 4.54
C LEU A 904 16.34 13.83 6.05
N VAL A 905 16.61 14.97 6.70
CA VAL A 905 16.98 15.02 8.13
C VAL A 905 15.82 14.64 9.03
N ALA A 906 14.58 15.04 8.69
CA ALA A 906 13.43 14.60 9.47
C ALA A 906 13.17 13.08 9.37
N GLY A 907 13.74 12.41 8.35
CA GLY A 907 13.58 10.99 8.06
C GLY A 907 14.59 10.05 8.73
N ASP A 908 15.57 10.58 9.49
CA ASP A 908 16.67 9.79 10.06
C ASP A 908 17.16 10.37 11.39
N ASN A 909 17.16 9.58 12.46
CA ASN A 909 17.69 9.97 13.77
C ASN A 909 19.23 10.06 13.77
N ASN A 910 19.88 9.43 12.78
CA ASN A 910 21.32 9.51 12.54
C ASN A 910 21.74 10.84 11.90
N LEU A 911 20.80 11.70 11.49
CA LEU A 911 21.05 12.98 10.85
C LEU A 911 20.66 14.15 11.75
N GLY A 912 21.54 15.14 11.82
CA GLY A 912 21.33 16.39 12.52
C GLY A 912 21.48 17.57 11.58
N LEU A 913 20.69 18.62 11.80
CA LEU A 913 20.88 19.92 11.15
C LEU A 913 21.06 21.01 12.21
N LEU A 914 22.06 21.87 12.03
CA LEU A 914 22.16 23.18 12.64
C LEU A 914 21.95 24.25 11.56
N VAL A 915 21.35 25.38 11.94
CA VAL A 915 20.98 26.46 11.00
C VAL A 915 21.45 27.80 11.57
N GLY A 916 22.28 28.51 10.81
CA GLY A 916 22.79 29.84 11.12
C GLY A 916 22.17 30.94 10.25
N GLY A 917 22.23 32.19 10.70
CA GLY A 917 21.79 33.37 9.94
C GLY A 917 20.27 33.51 9.68
N VAL A 918 19.39 32.99 10.54
CA VAL A 918 17.91 33.04 10.43
C VAL A 918 17.29 34.23 11.18
#